data_AF-A0A6H0CGG0-F1
#
_entry.id   AF-A0A6H0CGG0-F1
#
_cell.length_a   1.000
_cell.length_b   1.000
_cell.length_c   1.000
_cell.angle_alpha   90.00
_cell.angle_beta   90.00
_cell.angle_gamma   90.00
#
_symmetry.space_group_name_H-M   'P 1'
#
loop_
_entity.id
_entity.type
_entity.pdbx_description
1 polymer ?
#
loop_
_entity_poly.entity_id
_entity_poly.type
_entity_poly.pdbx_seq_one_letter_code
_entity_poly.pdbx_strand_id
1 'polypeptide(L)'
;MSRDHLQPAPTGSAEAPYLDLLARDASVEAFEQPVLRARAAAEPACRIAALEEARLLALRVRAELEGRRRREAELSALFETAHDLAGLRDVDAVLQAIVQRARSLLGTDVAYLSLNDPARGDTYMRVTEGSVSARFQQLRLGMGEGLGGLVAQTARPYVTDDYFEDGRFQHTHAIDAGVRDEGLVAILGVPLMLGPHVIGVLFAADRRARVFEREQIALLGSFAALAAAAIDTANLLTETRSALADLERANEIIRDRSAVIERASEVHDRLAELVLRGGGVHDVAAAVSQVLDGTVTFTEADAAPAEALEASRAEGHAVRHGKDWIAAVAAGGELLGALVLRGHPGLDPVDQRTLERAAMVTSLLLLARRSAAEAEQRVRGELLDDLLDARDRDPRLLRERAGRLQADLDATHVVLAARLDGPAADADEEAAARRRLWSAASHLAATRRGLAAARDGGTVLLLPLGDGDTATDVARRTARHLGTAVHQPVTVGASAPVTGLARHPETVAAAYAEGRRCLDALRLLGRAGDGAAAEDFGFLGLLLAGDRDIAGFVERTIGPVVSYDERRGTELVRTLDAYFEGGMSPACTKDALHVHVNTVAQRLERVGRLLGPDWQTPARALEIQLALRLHRLATQTRH
;
A
#
# COMPACT_ATOMS: atom_id res chain seq x y z
N MET A 1 8.66 -127.57 -18.72
CA MET A 1 9.22 -128.49 -17.72
C MET A 1 10.51 -127.90 -17.17
N SER A 2 10.71 -128.06 -15.85
CA SER A 2 11.91 -127.72 -15.04
C SER A 2 12.07 -126.24 -14.71
N ARG A 3 12.32 -125.83 -13.46
CA ARG A 3 12.47 -126.50 -12.16
C ARG A 3 12.39 -125.41 -11.08
N ASP A 4 12.05 -125.81 -9.85
CA ASP A 4 12.04 -124.99 -8.63
C ASP A 4 13.27 -124.10 -8.45
N HIS A 5 13.04 -122.85 -8.01
CA HIS A 5 13.89 -122.18 -7.04
C HIS A 5 13.02 -121.36 -6.09
N LEU A 6 13.00 -121.79 -4.82
CA LEU A 6 12.63 -120.96 -3.68
C LEU A 6 13.34 -119.62 -3.77
N GLN A 7 12.57 -118.53 -3.77
CA GLN A 7 13.08 -117.18 -3.55
C GLN A 7 12.54 -116.72 -2.18
N PRO A 8 13.42 -116.30 -1.24
CA PRO A 8 13.01 -115.91 0.09
C PRO A 8 12.13 -114.65 0.05
N ALA A 9 11.20 -114.54 0.99
CA ALA A 9 10.35 -113.38 1.18
C ALA A 9 11.17 -112.07 1.14
N PRO A 10 10.62 -110.96 0.58
CA PRO A 10 11.33 -109.70 0.51
C PRO A 10 11.68 -109.25 1.92
N THR A 11 12.97 -109.26 2.25
CA THR A 11 13.51 -108.59 3.43
C THR A 11 13.14 -107.11 3.30
N GLY A 12 12.19 -106.64 4.11
CA GLY A 12 11.75 -105.25 4.08
C GLY A 12 12.95 -104.30 4.22
N SER A 13 12.91 -103.16 3.55
CA SER A 13 14.00 -102.17 3.59
C SER A 13 14.35 -101.77 5.04
N ALA A 14 15.62 -101.49 5.32
CA ALA A 14 16.08 -101.13 6.68
C ALA A 14 15.59 -99.73 7.08
N GLU A 15 15.30 -98.89 6.10
CA GLU A 15 14.98 -97.48 6.23
C GLU A 15 13.49 -97.25 6.54
N ALA A 16 12.59 -98.11 6.03
CA ALA A 16 11.15 -97.98 6.17
C ALA A 16 10.64 -97.69 7.60
N PRO A 17 11.06 -98.42 8.66
CA PRO A 17 10.61 -98.12 10.02
C PRO A 17 11.10 -96.75 10.53
N TYR A 18 12.29 -96.30 10.11
CA TYR A 18 12.84 -95.01 10.54
C TYR A 18 12.20 -93.82 9.82
N LEU A 19 11.77 -93.99 8.56
CA LEU A 19 11.02 -92.96 7.83
C LEU A 19 9.66 -92.68 8.47
N ASP A 20 8.95 -93.70 8.96
CA ASP A 20 7.69 -93.52 9.70
C ASP A 20 7.93 -92.82 11.06
N LEU A 21 9.01 -93.16 11.76
CA LEU A 21 9.42 -92.48 13.00
C LEU A 21 9.77 -91.00 12.78
N LEU A 22 10.44 -90.68 11.67
CA LEU A 22 10.72 -89.29 11.27
C LEU A 22 9.43 -88.53 10.93
N ALA A 23 8.51 -89.15 10.20
CA ALA A 23 7.25 -88.52 9.79
C ALA A 23 6.34 -88.16 10.98
N ARG A 24 6.41 -88.94 12.06
CA ARG A 24 5.61 -88.73 13.29
C ARG A 24 6.35 -87.98 14.40
N ASP A 25 7.56 -87.50 14.14
CA ASP A 25 8.37 -86.76 15.12
C ASP A 25 8.60 -87.55 16.42
N ALA A 26 8.83 -88.86 16.31
CA ALA A 26 8.96 -89.76 17.46
C ALA A 26 10.18 -89.42 18.34
N SER A 27 10.21 -89.83 19.62
CA SER A 27 11.34 -89.56 20.54
C SER A 27 12.63 -90.28 20.11
N VAL A 28 13.80 -89.79 20.55
CA VAL A 28 15.12 -90.38 20.19
C VAL A 28 15.19 -91.85 20.61
N GLU A 29 14.61 -92.18 21.75
CA GLU A 29 14.51 -93.55 22.28
C GLU A 29 13.70 -94.48 21.35
N ALA A 30 12.72 -93.95 20.63
CA ALA A 30 11.92 -94.74 19.69
C ALA A 30 12.75 -95.22 18.47
N PHE A 31 13.83 -94.50 18.12
CA PHE A 31 14.74 -94.90 17.04
C PHE A 31 15.64 -96.10 17.44
N GLU A 32 15.67 -96.50 18.72
CA GLU A 32 16.36 -97.73 19.14
C GLU A 32 15.52 -98.99 18.90
N GLN A 33 14.19 -98.85 18.89
CA GLN A 33 13.25 -99.97 18.88
C GLN A 33 13.39 -100.91 17.67
N PRO A 34 13.61 -100.44 16.42
CA PRO A 34 13.76 -101.34 15.29
C PRO A 34 15.01 -102.24 15.38
N VAL A 35 16.14 -101.70 15.87
CA VAL A 35 17.38 -102.49 16.10
C VAL A 35 17.18 -103.51 17.22
N LEU A 36 16.57 -103.09 18.33
CA LEU A 36 16.33 -103.96 19.48
C LEU A 36 15.38 -105.12 19.14
N ARG A 37 14.32 -104.87 18.36
CA ARG A 37 13.40 -105.91 17.89
C ARG A 37 14.08 -106.91 16.95
N ALA A 38 14.91 -106.44 16.01
CA ALA A 38 15.66 -107.32 15.10
C ALA A 38 16.67 -108.20 15.86
N ARG A 39 17.33 -107.65 16.89
CA ARG A 39 18.21 -108.43 17.78
C ARG A 39 17.43 -109.47 18.60
N ALA A 40 16.27 -109.12 19.13
CA ALA A 40 15.41 -110.04 19.90
C ALA A 40 14.82 -111.17 19.04
N ALA A 41 14.57 -110.92 17.76
CA ALA A 41 14.08 -111.91 16.79
C ALA A 41 15.19 -112.78 16.16
N ALA A 42 16.45 -112.62 16.59
CA ALA A 42 17.62 -113.31 16.06
C ALA A 42 17.80 -113.15 14.53
N GLU A 43 17.51 -111.96 14.00
CA GLU A 43 17.71 -111.66 12.57
C GLU A 43 19.19 -111.71 12.15
N PRO A 44 19.49 -111.93 10.85
CA PRO A 44 20.87 -112.01 10.36
C PRO A 44 21.71 -110.76 10.70
N ALA A 45 22.98 -110.95 11.02
CA ALA A 45 23.88 -109.84 11.39
C ALA A 45 23.96 -108.72 10.34
N CYS A 46 23.88 -109.06 9.05
CA CYS A 46 23.84 -108.07 7.96
C CYS A 46 22.60 -107.16 8.02
N ARG A 47 21.47 -107.69 8.50
CA ARG A 47 20.20 -106.97 8.64
C ARG A 47 20.21 -106.03 9.84
N ILE A 48 20.79 -106.46 10.97
CA ILE A 48 21.00 -105.62 12.15
C ILE A 48 21.96 -104.47 11.82
N ALA A 49 23.06 -104.74 11.12
CA ALA A 49 24.00 -103.69 10.69
C ALA A 49 23.35 -102.64 9.77
N ALA A 50 22.54 -103.08 8.80
CA ALA A 50 21.79 -102.16 7.93
C ALA A 50 20.77 -101.31 8.71
N LEU A 51 20.12 -101.88 9.74
CA LEU A 51 19.22 -101.14 10.62
C LEU A 51 19.97 -100.13 11.50
N GLU A 52 21.18 -100.42 11.96
CA GLU A 52 22.01 -99.49 12.73
C GLU A 52 22.49 -98.31 11.87
N GLU A 53 22.90 -98.58 10.63
CA GLU A 53 23.29 -97.54 9.67
C GLU A 53 22.11 -96.62 9.34
N ALA A 54 20.93 -97.20 9.04
CA ALA A 54 19.71 -96.44 8.79
C ALA A 54 19.26 -95.62 10.01
N ARG A 55 19.45 -96.14 11.24
CA ARG A 55 19.18 -95.40 12.50
C ARG A 55 20.06 -94.15 12.60
N LEU A 56 21.37 -94.29 12.38
CA LEU A 56 22.31 -93.18 12.46
C LEU A 56 22.01 -92.10 11.41
N LEU A 57 21.64 -92.51 10.20
CA LEU A 57 21.23 -91.59 9.14
C LEU A 57 19.93 -90.85 9.51
N ALA A 58 18.93 -91.57 10.03
CA ALA A 58 17.66 -90.99 10.45
C ALA A 58 17.82 -89.99 11.61
N LEU A 59 18.64 -90.31 12.61
CA LEU A 59 18.96 -89.38 13.70
C LEU A 59 19.67 -88.11 13.19
N ARG A 60 20.54 -88.23 12.19
CA ARG A 60 21.18 -87.07 11.54
C ARG A 60 20.17 -86.19 10.81
N VAL A 61 19.25 -86.80 10.03
CA VAL A 61 18.19 -86.07 9.32
C VAL A 61 17.27 -85.34 10.29
N ARG A 62 16.87 -86.01 11.38
CA ARG A 62 16.07 -85.40 12.45
C ARG A 62 16.76 -84.17 13.04
N ALA A 63 18.03 -84.28 13.42
CA ALA A 63 18.78 -83.15 14.00
C ALA A 63 18.83 -81.95 13.05
N GLU A 64 18.98 -82.18 11.74
CA GLU A 64 18.94 -81.12 10.73
C GLU A 64 17.54 -80.50 10.59
N LEU A 65 16.47 -81.31 10.63
CA LEU A 65 15.09 -80.83 10.57
C LEU A 65 14.69 -80.04 11.82
N GLU A 66 15.07 -80.51 13.01
CA GLU A 66 14.89 -79.78 14.27
C GLU A 66 15.64 -78.44 14.24
N GLY A 67 16.88 -78.44 13.75
CA GLY A 67 17.67 -77.21 13.57
C GLY A 67 17.07 -76.23 12.54
N ARG A 68 16.39 -76.71 11.49
CA ARG A 68 15.67 -75.86 10.54
C ARG A 68 14.38 -75.28 11.13
N ARG A 69 13.56 -76.11 11.78
CA ARG A 69 12.32 -75.66 12.44
C ARG A 69 12.62 -74.62 13.51
N ARG A 70 13.70 -74.80 14.29
CA ARG A 70 14.13 -73.82 15.30
C ARG A 70 14.51 -72.48 14.66
N ARG A 71 15.32 -72.50 13.60
CA ARG A 71 15.70 -71.28 12.85
C ARG A 71 14.49 -70.57 12.23
N GLU A 72 13.53 -71.33 11.70
CA GLU A 72 12.30 -70.78 11.13
C GLU A 72 11.45 -70.10 12.20
N ALA A 73 11.25 -70.75 13.35
CA ALA A 73 10.53 -70.15 14.48
C ALA A 73 11.21 -68.89 15.03
N GLU A 74 12.55 -68.90 15.14
CA GLU A 74 13.34 -67.73 15.54
C GLU A 74 13.17 -66.55 14.55
N LEU A 75 13.23 -66.82 13.23
CA LEU A 75 13.02 -65.79 12.21
C LEU A 75 11.59 -65.25 12.23
N SER A 76 10.57 -66.12 12.35
CA SER A 76 9.17 -65.70 12.46
C SER A 76 8.94 -64.78 13.65
N ALA A 77 9.49 -65.13 14.82
CA ALA A 77 9.39 -64.31 16.03
C ALA A 77 10.08 -62.93 15.86
N LEU A 78 11.22 -62.87 15.17
CA LEU A 78 11.89 -61.60 14.84
C LEU A 78 11.09 -60.77 13.83
N PHE A 79 10.47 -61.37 12.82
CA PHE A 79 9.67 -60.67 11.81
C PHE A 79 8.38 -60.08 12.37
N GLU A 80 7.61 -60.85 13.16
CA GLU A 80 6.43 -60.35 13.87
C GLU A 80 6.81 -59.16 14.77
N THR A 81 7.99 -59.25 15.38
CA THR A 81 8.53 -58.20 16.22
C THR A 81 8.95 -56.94 15.48
N ALA A 82 9.64 -57.07 14.35
CA ALA A 82 9.95 -55.93 13.49
C ALA A 82 8.68 -55.23 13.02
N HIS A 83 7.65 -56.00 12.66
CA HIS A 83 6.37 -55.47 12.18
C HIS A 83 5.65 -54.66 13.25
N ASP A 84 5.54 -55.20 14.46
CA ASP A 84 4.84 -54.52 15.54
C ASP A 84 5.57 -53.27 16.03
N LEU A 85 6.91 -53.30 16.06
CA LEU A 85 7.71 -52.12 16.42
C LEU A 85 7.60 -51.02 15.36
N ALA A 86 7.53 -51.37 14.07
CA ALA A 86 7.38 -50.41 12.98
C ALA A 86 6.02 -49.68 13.01
N GLY A 87 4.98 -50.27 13.62
CA GLY A 87 3.67 -49.64 13.79
C GLY A 87 3.60 -48.60 14.91
N LEU A 88 4.55 -48.62 15.83
CA LEU A 88 4.59 -47.72 16.98
C LEU A 88 5.24 -46.39 16.59
N ARG A 89 4.62 -45.30 17.04
CA ARG A 89 5.02 -43.92 16.69
C ARG A 89 5.55 -43.13 17.87
N ASP A 90 5.34 -43.65 19.07
CA ASP A 90 5.72 -43.03 20.34
C ASP A 90 6.96 -43.75 20.87
N VAL A 91 7.99 -42.97 21.23
CA VAL A 91 9.29 -43.50 21.64
C VAL A 91 9.15 -44.36 22.90
N ASP A 92 8.32 -43.96 23.86
CA ASP A 92 8.14 -44.69 25.12
C ASP A 92 7.39 -45.99 24.88
N ALA A 93 6.37 -45.98 24.01
CA ALA A 93 5.68 -47.20 23.60
C ALA A 93 6.61 -48.19 22.88
N VAL A 94 7.50 -47.69 22.00
CA VAL A 94 8.52 -48.51 21.30
C VAL A 94 9.47 -49.15 22.30
N LEU A 95 10.00 -48.37 23.24
CA LEU A 95 10.95 -48.87 24.25
C LEU A 95 10.32 -49.92 25.17
N GLN A 96 9.07 -49.72 25.60
CA GLN A 96 8.32 -50.71 26.39
C GLN A 96 8.10 -52.01 25.61
N ALA A 97 7.68 -51.90 24.34
CA ALA A 97 7.48 -53.06 23.48
C ALA A 97 8.79 -53.84 23.26
N ILE A 98 9.93 -53.14 23.17
CA ILE A 98 11.25 -53.78 23.03
C ILE A 98 11.57 -54.66 24.23
N VAL A 99 11.50 -54.12 25.45
CA VAL A 99 11.84 -54.92 26.65
C VAL A 99 10.86 -56.06 26.90
N GLN A 100 9.56 -55.85 26.62
CA GLN A 100 8.54 -56.90 26.74
C GLN A 100 8.81 -58.09 25.81
N ARG A 101 9.26 -57.80 24.59
CA ARG A 101 9.61 -58.81 23.60
C ARG A 101 10.93 -59.48 23.91
N ALA A 102 11.96 -58.74 24.33
CA ALA A 102 13.23 -59.32 24.76
C ALA A 102 13.04 -60.38 25.85
N ARG A 103 12.20 -60.04 26.85
CA ARG A 103 11.85 -60.94 27.95
C ARG A 103 11.16 -62.22 27.46
N SER A 104 10.14 -62.05 26.61
CA SER A 104 9.36 -63.16 26.06
C SER A 104 10.19 -64.07 25.13
N LEU A 105 11.02 -63.46 24.28
CA LEU A 105 11.84 -64.16 23.27
C LEU A 105 12.90 -65.06 23.90
N LEU A 106 13.50 -64.64 25.01
CA LEU A 106 14.51 -65.42 25.73
C LEU A 106 13.96 -66.22 26.91
N GLY A 107 12.69 -66.02 27.29
CA GLY A 107 12.08 -66.62 28.47
C GLY A 107 12.88 -66.31 29.73
N THR A 108 13.10 -65.03 30.01
CA THR A 108 13.86 -64.54 31.17
C THR A 108 12.96 -63.89 32.21
N ASP A 109 13.42 -63.83 33.46
CA ASP A 109 12.69 -63.21 34.57
C ASP A 109 12.53 -61.71 34.35
N VAL A 110 13.59 -61.04 33.88
CA VAL A 110 13.67 -59.58 33.73
C VAL A 110 14.33 -59.22 32.39
N ALA A 111 13.79 -58.22 31.70
CA ALA A 111 14.48 -57.56 30.59
C ALA A 111 14.46 -56.05 30.82
N TYR A 112 15.52 -55.38 30.39
CA TYR A 112 15.63 -53.94 30.60
C TYR A 112 16.51 -53.30 29.52
N LEU A 113 16.38 -51.98 29.39
CA LEU A 113 17.08 -51.21 28.39
C LEU A 113 17.65 -49.95 29.02
N SER A 114 18.94 -49.72 28.82
CA SER A 114 19.60 -48.46 29.14
C SER A 114 19.84 -47.64 27.88
N LEU A 115 19.70 -46.32 27.98
CA LEU A 115 20.10 -45.39 26.93
C LEU A 115 21.33 -44.59 27.35
N ASN A 116 22.11 -44.16 26.36
CA ASN A 116 23.29 -43.33 26.60
C ASN A 116 22.86 -41.86 26.81
N ASP A 117 23.47 -41.19 27.77
CA ASP A 117 23.33 -39.75 28.00
C ASP A 117 24.62 -39.06 27.55
N PRO A 118 24.68 -38.52 26.31
CA PRO A 118 25.90 -37.93 25.78
C PRO A 118 26.33 -36.67 26.52
N ALA A 119 25.42 -35.97 27.22
CA ALA A 119 25.76 -34.77 27.98
C ALA A 119 26.48 -35.11 29.29
N ARG A 120 26.16 -36.25 29.90
CA ARG A 120 26.78 -36.72 31.16
C ARG A 120 27.86 -37.78 30.96
N GLY A 121 27.93 -38.40 29.79
CA GLY A 121 28.91 -39.43 29.46
C GLY A 121 28.66 -40.77 30.17
N ASP A 122 27.44 -41.02 30.64
CA ASP A 122 27.03 -42.25 31.31
C ASP A 122 25.81 -42.88 30.62
N THR A 123 25.34 -44.01 31.15
CA THR A 123 24.12 -44.69 30.71
C THR A 123 23.10 -44.70 31.83
N TYR A 124 21.82 -44.69 31.50
CA TYR A 124 20.75 -44.72 32.50
C TYR A 124 19.66 -45.70 32.13
N MET A 125 19.04 -46.30 33.14
CA MET A 125 17.93 -47.19 32.95
C MET A 125 16.72 -46.41 32.39
N ARG A 126 16.29 -46.74 31.18
CA ARG A 126 15.18 -46.05 30.51
C ARG A 126 13.87 -46.79 30.70
N VAL A 127 13.87 -48.11 30.46
CA VAL A 127 12.69 -48.96 30.61
C VAL A 127 13.08 -50.34 31.15
N THR A 128 12.23 -50.91 31.99
CA THR A 128 12.38 -52.26 32.56
C THR A 128 11.09 -53.03 32.44
N GLU A 129 11.17 -54.35 32.28
CA GLU A 129 10.06 -55.28 32.28
C GLU A 129 10.37 -56.45 33.23
N GLY A 130 9.46 -56.74 34.16
CA GLY A 130 9.65 -57.80 35.17
C GLY A 130 10.48 -57.41 36.40
N SER A 131 10.96 -56.16 36.45
CA SER A 131 11.69 -55.58 37.59
C SER A 131 10.76 -55.14 38.72
N VAL A 132 11.18 -55.33 39.97
CA VAL A 132 10.43 -54.94 41.18
C VAL A 132 11.18 -53.95 42.07
N SER A 133 12.48 -53.72 41.83
CA SER A 133 13.30 -52.76 42.57
C SER A 133 13.26 -51.36 41.97
N ALA A 134 12.72 -50.39 42.72
CA ALA A 134 12.78 -48.97 42.36
C ALA A 134 14.23 -48.44 42.29
N ARG A 135 15.13 -48.99 43.11
CA ARG A 135 16.56 -48.65 43.12
C ARG A 135 17.23 -49.07 41.81
N PHE A 136 16.91 -50.27 41.33
CA PHE A 136 17.42 -50.79 40.06
C PHE A 136 16.89 -49.98 38.86
N GLN A 137 15.60 -49.63 38.87
CA GLN A 137 14.95 -48.84 37.80
C GLN A 137 15.51 -47.42 37.65
N GLN A 138 16.19 -46.88 38.65
CA GLN A 138 16.78 -45.53 38.63
C GLN A 138 18.31 -45.55 38.50
N LEU A 139 18.90 -46.73 38.28
CA LEU A 139 20.34 -46.89 38.24
C LEU A 139 20.95 -46.20 37.00
N ARG A 140 22.12 -45.60 37.20
CA ARG A 140 22.99 -45.07 36.14
C ARG A 140 24.35 -45.76 36.21
N LEU A 141 24.96 -46.01 35.06
CA LEU A 141 26.23 -46.72 34.95
C LEU A 141 27.20 -45.89 34.11
N GLY A 142 28.41 -45.63 34.62
CA GLY A 142 29.48 -45.04 33.82
C GLY A 142 29.94 -45.96 32.68
N MET A 143 30.58 -45.38 31.67
CA MET A 143 31.16 -46.17 30.56
C MET A 143 32.27 -47.09 31.09
N GLY A 144 32.17 -48.39 30.82
CA GLY A 144 33.05 -49.43 31.37
C GLY A 144 32.69 -49.94 32.77
N GLU A 145 31.72 -49.33 33.46
CA GLU A 145 31.26 -49.79 34.79
C GLU A 145 30.13 -50.82 34.67
N GLY A 146 30.29 -51.94 35.38
CA GLY A 146 29.39 -53.09 35.29
C GLY A 146 29.36 -53.73 33.88
N LEU A 147 28.55 -54.77 33.73
CA LEU A 147 28.35 -55.45 32.45
C LEU A 147 27.81 -54.47 31.37
N GLY A 148 26.87 -53.60 31.76
CA GLY A 148 26.22 -52.65 30.85
C GLY A 148 27.16 -51.58 30.32
N GLY A 149 27.96 -50.96 31.19
CA GLY A 149 28.96 -49.98 30.77
C GLY A 149 30.04 -50.60 29.88
N LEU A 150 30.42 -51.86 30.11
CA LEU A 150 31.37 -52.58 29.26
C LEU A 150 30.80 -52.83 27.86
N VAL A 151 29.55 -53.26 27.74
CA VAL A 151 28.85 -53.41 26.44
C VAL A 151 28.78 -52.07 25.71
N ALA A 152 28.42 -50.99 26.42
CA ALA A 152 28.34 -49.65 25.85
C ALA A 152 29.69 -49.13 25.35
N GLN A 153 30.78 -49.42 26.06
CA GLN A 153 32.13 -48.99 25.69
C GLN A 153 32.72 -49.77 24.51
N THR A 154 32.46 -51.07 24.46
CA THR A 154 33.12 -51.98 23.50
C THR A 154 32.29 -52.27 22.25
N ALA A 155 30.99 -51.93 22.25
CA ALA A 155 30.03 -52.26 21.21
C ALA A 155 29.94 -53.77 20.92
N ARG A 156 30.12 -54.61 21.95
CA ARG A 156 30.07 -56.08 21.84
C ARG A 156 29.12 -56.68 22.87
N PRO A 157 28.49 -57.84 22.57
CA PRO A 157 27.66 -58.53 23.54
C PRO A 157 28.51 -59.17 24.65
N TYR A 158 28.06 -59.06 25.89
CA TYR A 158 28.66 -59.74 27.05
C TYR A 158 27.59 -60.49 27.84
N VAL A 159 27.99 -61.62 28.41
CA VAL A 159 27.14 -62.49 29.20
C VAL A 159 27.88 -62.94 30.45
N THR A 160 27.18 -63.01 31.57
CA THR A 160 27.63 -63.62 32.82
C THR A 160 26.59 -64.62 33.32
N ASP A 161 27.05 -65.78 33.79
CA ASP A 161 26.23 -66.83 34.42
C ASP A 161 26.07 -66.61 35.93
N ASP A 162 27.01 -65.88 36.55
CA ASP A 162 26.92 -65.31 37.89
C ASP A 162 27.62 -63.93 37.95
N TYR A 163 26.80 -62.88 38.06
CA TYR A 163 27.25 -61.50 38.05
C TYR A 163 28.29 -61.20 39.14
N PHE A 164 28.12 -61.71 40.37
CA PHE A 164 28.97 -61.31 41.50
C PHE A 164 30.34 -62.01 41.51
N GLU A 165 30.48 -63.11 40.77
CA GLU A 165 31.73 -63.89 40.65
C GLU A 165 32.53 -63.52 39.38
N ASP A 166 32.00 -62.66 38.50
CA ASP A 166 32.58 -62.36 37.20
C ASP A 166 33.51 -61.14 37.21
N GLY A 167 34.81 -61.38 37.38
CA GLY A 167 35.83 -60.33 37.39
C GLY A 167 36.14 -59.65 36.04
N ARG A 168 35.37 -59.90 34.96
CA ARG A 168 35.65 -59.32 33.62
C ARG A 168 35.22 -57.85 33.46
N PHE A 169 34.38 -57.34 34.35
CA PHE A 169 33.91 -55.95 34.33
C PHE A 169 34.09 -55.29 35.71
N GLN A 170 34.04 -53.96 35.73
CA GLN A 170 34.26 -53.21 36.96
C GLN A 170 33.01 -53.22 37.84
N HIS A 171 33.09 -53.85 39.00
CA HIS A 171 32.08 -53.78 40.04
C HIS A 171 32.11 -52.43 40.76
N THR A 172 30.94 -51.83 40.98
CA THR A 172 30.81 -50.60 41.77
C THR A 172 29.71 -50.76 42.80
N HIS A 173 29.90 -50.15 43.97
CA HIS A 173 28.95 -50.27 45.09
C HIS A 173 27.52 -49.86 44.71
N ALA A 174 27.35 -48.86 43.83
CA ALA A 174 26.05 -48.41 43.38
C ALA A 174 25.34 -49.44 42.50
N ILE A 175 26.05 -50.01 41.52
CA ILE A 175 25.53 -51.00 40.58
C ILE A 175 25.28 -52.33 41.30
N ASP A 176 26.25 -52.83 42.06
CA ASP A 176 26.15 -54.09 42.79
C ASP A 176 24.98 -54.10 43.77
N ALA A 177 24.75 -52.98 44.48
CA ALA A 177 23.62 -52.86 45.38
C ALA A 177 22.27 -52.87 44.63
N GLY A 178 22.19 -52.27 43.44
CA GLY A 178 20.99 -52.32 42.60
C GLY A 178 20.73 -53.73 42.05
N VAL A 179 21.77 -54.39 41.53
CA VAL A 179 21.69 -55.76 41.00
C VAL A 179 21.30 -56.75 42.10
N ARG A 180 21.85 -56.58 43.32
CA ARG A 180 21.52 -57.41 44.48
C ARG A 180 20.09 -57.22 44.98
N ASP A 181 19.61 -55.98 44.98
CA ASP A 181 18.26 -55.63 45.40
C ASP A 181 17.19 -56.19 44.44
N GLU A 182 17.47 -56.19 43.13
CA GLU A 182 16.62 -56.84 42.13
C GLU A 182 16.76 -58.38 42.12
N GLY A 183 17.87 -58.90 42.66
CA GLY A 183 18.17 -60.33 42.77
C GLY A 183 18.67 -60.95 41.46
N LEU A 184 19.29 -60.18 40.57
CA LEU A 184 19.79 -60.69 39.29
C LEU A 184 21.09 -61.48 39.49
N VAL A 185 21.20 -62.63 38.83
CA VAL A 185 22.37 -63.51 38.90
C VAL A 185 22.99 -63.67 37.52
N ALA A 186 22.24 -64.17 36.54
CA ALA A 186 22.71 -64.29 35.16
C ALA A 186 22.23 -63.09 34.34
N ILE A 187 23.13 -62.47 33.57
CA ILE A 187 22.83 -61.27 32.78
C ILE A 187 23.47 -61.38 31.40
N LEU A 188 22.68 -61.17 30.36
CA LEU A 188 23.11 -60.97 28.98
C LEU A 188 22.84 -59.52 28.58
N GLY A 189 23.88 -58.80 28.14
CA GLY A 189 23.77 -57.46 27.59
C GLY A 189 24.24 -57.41 26.14
N VAL A 190 23.45 -56.79 25.27
CA VAL A 190 23.77 -56.59 23.86
C VAL A 190 23.63 -55.11 23.47
N PRO A 191 24.53 -54.58 22.61
CA PRO A 191 24.50 -53.17 22.25
C PRO A 191 23.35 -52.86 21.28
N LEU A 192 22.68 -51.72 21.50
CA LEU A 192 21.77 -51.12 20.52
C LEU A 192 22.62 -50.21 19.61
N MET A 193 22.80 -50.62 18.37
CA MET A 193 23.70 -49.97 17.41
C MET A 193 22.94 -49.12 16.41
N LEU A 194 23.34 -47.86 16.27
CA LEU A 194 22.93 -46.98 15.18
C LEU A 194 24.16 -46.59 14.34
N GLY A 195 24.35 -47.29 13.22
CA GLY A 195 25.59 -47.23 12.46
C GLY A 195 26.79 -47.65 13.33
N PRO A 196 27.84 -46.83 13.48
CA PRO A 196 28.98 -47.14 14.33
C PRO A 196 28.78 -46.77 15.81
N HIS A 197 27.65 -46.16 16.19
CA HIS A 197 27.43 -45.63 17.54
C HIS A 197 26.55 -46.54 18.37
N VAL A 198 26.91 -46.73 19.64
CA VAL A 198 26.02 -47.37 20.63
C VAL A 198 25.06 -46.30 21.16
N ILE A 199 23.75 -46.51 20.98
CA ILE A 199 22.71 -45.61 21.51
C ILE A 199 22.18 -46.08 22.88
N GLY A 200 22.45 -47.35 23.23
CA GLY A 200 22.02 -47.96 24.48
C GLY A 200 22.40 -49.44 24.55
N VAL A 201 21.91 -50.12 25.58
CA VAL A 201 22.15 -51.55 25.80
C VAL A 201 20.82 -52.22 26.16
N LEU A 202 20.54 -53.35 25.51
CA LEU A 202 19.40 -54.20 25.80
C LEU A 202 19.86 -55.40 26.62
N PHE A 203 19.13 -55.70 27.68
CA PHE A 203 19.48 -56.74 28.63
C PHE A 203 18.37 -57.76 28.80
N ALA A 204 18.78 -58.99 29.06
CA ALA A 204 17.95 -60.07 29.55
C ALA A 204 18.64 -60.75 30.73
N ALA A 205 17.91 -60.95 31.82
CA ALA A 205 18.48 -61.40 33.08
C ALA A 205 17.56 -62.36 33.83
N ASP A 206 18.17 -63.28 34.57
CA ASP A 206 17.49 -64.24 35.44
C ASP A 206 17.95 -64.10 36.89
N ARG A 207 17.04 -64.40 37.83
CA ARG A 207 17.34 -64.39 39.26
C ARG A 207 18.02 -65.68 39.74
N ARG A 208 18.39 -66.55 38.80
CA ARG A 208 19.11 -67.81 39.02
C ARG A 208 20.27 -67.90 38.05
N ALA A 209 21.30 -68.66 38.41
CA ALA A 209 22.40 -68.96 37.51
C ALA A 209 21.87 -69.65 36.24
N ARG A 210 22.29 -69.14 35.08
CA ARG A 210 21.90 -69.62 33.75
C ARG A 210 23.04 -69.37 32.77
N VAL A 211 23.31 -70.39 31.95
CA VAL A 211 24.20 -70.24 30.78
C VAL A 211 23.35 -69.81 29.59
N PHE A 212 23.64 -68.65 29.01
CA PHE A 212 23.04 -68.27 27.72
C PHE A 212 23.84 -68.89 26.57
N GLU A 213 23.16 -69.66 25.73
CA GLU A 213 23.76 -70.32 24.57
C GLU A 213 24.11 -69.30 23.46
N ARG A 214 25.00 -69.66 22.53
CA ARG A 214 25.43 -68.75 21.45
C ARG A 214 24.27 -68.31 20.57
N GLU A 215 23.29 -69.20 20.38
CA GLU A 215 22.06 -68.97 19.65
C GLU A 215 21.21 -67.89 20.35
N GLN A 216 21.12 -67.91 21.68
CA GLN A 216 20.40 -66.91 22.46
C GLN A 216 21.06 -65.54 22.42
N ILE A 217 22.40 -65.50 22.46
CA ILE A 217 23.18 -64.25 22.31
C ILE A 217 22.98 -63.66 20.92
N ALA A 218 23.05 -64.49 19.87
CA ALA A 218 22.82 -64.07 18.49
C ALA A 218 21.39 -63.57 18.29
N LEU A 219 20.39 -64.27 18.85
CA LEU A 219 18.98 -63.90 18.76
C LEU A 219 18.71 -62.53 19.39
N LEU A 220 19.21 -62.29 20.61
CA LEU A 220 19.05 -60.99 21.26
C LEU A 220 19.83 -59.89 20.53
N GLY A 221 21.02 -60.19 20.00
CA GLY A 221 21.80 -59.27 19.18
C GLY A 221 21.07 -58.86 17.89
N SER A 222 20.47 -59.81 17.18
CA SER A 222 19.62 -59.52 16.00
C SER A 222 18.40 -58.69 16.38
N PHE A 223 17.76 -59.01 17.52
CA PHE A 223 16.64 -58.23 18.00
C PHE A 223 17.05 -56.80 18.39
N ALA A 224 18.21 -56.62 19.03
CA ALA A 224 18.75 -55.32 19.39
C ALA A 224 19.05 -54.45 18.16
N ALA A 225 19.50 -55.04 17.05
CA ALA A 225 19.68 -54.30 15.81
C ALA A 225 18.34 -53.76 15.25
N LEU A 226 17.27 -54.55 15.30
CA LEU A 226 15.92 -54.10 14.91
C LEU A 226 15.38 -53.03 15.86
N ALA A 227 15.56 -53.24 17.17
CA ALA A 227 15.17 -52.30 18.21
C ALA A 227 15.85 -50.94 18.05
N ALA A 228 17.15 -50.91 17.75
CA ALA A 228 17.87 -49.67 17.54
C ALA A 228 17.33 -48.85 16.35
N ALA A 229 17.01 -49.52 15.24
CA ALA A 229 16.38 -48.88 14.08
C ALA A 229 14.97 -48.35 14.39
N ALA A 230 14.17 -49.07 15.18
CA ALA A 230 12.84 -48.65 15.59
C ALA A 230 12.90 -47.42 16.51
N ILE A 231 13.84 -47.39 17.46
CA ILE A 231 14.07 -46.23 18.35
C ILE A 231 14.45 -44.99 17.54
N ASP A 232 15.39 -45.12 16.60
CA ASP A 232 15.81 -44.02 15.73
C ASP A 232 14.65 -43.46 14.90
N THR A 233 13.86 -44.34 14.29
CA THR A 233 12.68 -43.96 13.49
C THR A 233 11.65 -43.20 14.35
N ALA A 234 11.38 -43.65 15.57
CA ALA A 234 10.43 -42.99 16.48
C ALA A 234 10.93 -41.61 16.94
N ASN A 235 12.23 -41.48 17.21
CA ASN A 235 12.86 -40.19 17.54
C ASN A 235 12.75 -39.20 16.37
N LEU A 236 13.12 -39.63 15.16
CA LEU A 236 13.06 -38.79 13.96
C LEU A 236 11.64 -38.33 13.62
N LEU A 237 10.65 -39.22 13.76
CA LEU A 237 9.24 -38.89 13.57
C LEU A 237 8.75 -37.85 14.59
N THR A 238 9.21 -37.95 15.84
CA THR A 238 8.85 -37.01 16.90
C THR A 238 9.44 -35.62 16.63
N GLU A 239 10.73 -35.56 16.26
CA GLU A 239 11.42 -34.31 15.90
C GLU A 239 10.76 -33.62 14.70
N THR A 240 10.48 -34.37 13.64
CA THR A 240 9.85 -33.84 12.41
C THR A 240 8.48 -33.23 12.70
N ARG A 241 7.66 -33.87 13.56
CA ARG A 241 6.35 -33.34 13.94
C ARG A 241 6.44 -32.07 14.76
N SER A 242 7.38 -32.00 15.71
CA SER A 242 7.60 -30.78 16.49
C SER A 242 7.99 -29.61 15.58
N ALA A 243 8.93 -29.86 14.65
CA ALA A 243 9.36 -28.85 13.68
C ALA A 243 8.21 -28.36 12.78
N LEU A 244 7.33 -29.26 12.32
CA LEU A 244 6.14 -28.89 11.56
C LEU A 244 5.17 -28.02 12.36
N ALA A 245 4.88 -28.40 13.60
CA ALA A 245 3.97 -27.62 14.46
C ALA A 245 4.51 -26.21 14.75
N ASP A 246 5.83 -26.07 14.93
CA ASP A 246 6.48 -24.77 15.11
C ASP A 246 6.45 -23.93 13.83
N LEU A 247 6.65 -24.56 12.66
CA LEU A 247 6.56 -23.90 11.36
C LEU A 247 5.13 -23.42 11.05
N GLU A 248 4.12 -24.23 11.35
CA GLU A 248 2.71 -23.86 11.19
C GLU A 248 2.37 -22.63 12.04
N ARG A 249 2.77 -22.64 13.32
CA ARG A 249 2.57 -21.50 14.23
C ARG A 249 3.29 -20.23 13.73
N ALA A 250 4.51 -20.36 13.24
CA ALA A 250 5.24 -19.23 12.65
C ALA A 250 4.55 -18.68 11.39
N ASN A 251 4.03 -19.56 10.53
CA ASN A 251 3.30 -19.18 9.32
C ASN A 251 1.96 -18.49 9.64
N GLU A 252 1.24 -18.93 10.67
CA GLU A 252 0.03 -18.25 11.14
C GLU A 252 0.35 -16.81 11.58
N ILE A 253 1.39 -16.62 12.39
CA ILE A 253 1.84 -15.28 12.83
C ILE A 253 2.22 -14.39 11.64
N ILE A 254 2.88 -14.96 10.62
CA ILE A 254 3.26 -14.21 9.40
C ILE A 254 2.00 -13.83 8.62
N ARG A 255 1.05 -14.74 8.41
CA ARG A 255 -0.20 -14.48 7.68
C ARG A 255 -1.02 -13.36 8.33
N ASP A 256 -1.17 -13.39 9.66
CA ASP A 256 -1.91 -12.36 10.39
C ASP A 256 -1.29 -10.97 10.25
N ARG A 257 0.05 -10.88 10.18
CA ARG A 257 0.75 -9.61 9.97
C ARG A 257 0.69 -9.13 8.52
N SER A 258 0.78 -10.03 7.54
CA SER A 258 0.74 -9.65 6.12
C SER A 258 -0.62 -9.10 5.68
N ALA A 259 -1.73 -9.64 6.20
CA ALA A 259 -3.08 -9.18 5.85
C ALA A 259 -3.37 -7.71 6.24
N VAL A 260 -2.65 -7.18 7.23
CA VAL A 260 -2.73 -5.78 7.65
C VAL A 260 -1.90 -4.86 6.73
N ILE A 261 -0.77 -5.35 6.23
CA ILE A 261 0.11 -4.61 5.32
C ILE A 261 -0.50 -4.53 3.91
N GLU A 262 -1.10 -5.62 3.42
CA GLU A 262 -1.72 -5.67 2.08
C GLU A 262 -2.90 -4.69 1.96
N ARG A 263 -3.80 -4.65 2.96
CA ARG A 263 -4.93 -3.68 2.97
C ARG A 263 -4.46 -2.24 2.91
N ALA A 264 -3.40 -1.88 3.65
CA ALA A 264 -2.86 -0.52 3.61
C ALA A 264 -2.19 -0.19 2.26
N SER A 265 -1.59 -1.17 1.58
CA SER A 265 -0.98 -1.00 0.25
C SER A 265 -2.04 -0.84 -0.85
N GLU A 266 -3.09 -1.67 -0.83
CA GLU A 266 -4.17 -1.62 -1.83
C GLU A 266 -4.88 -0.28 -1.83
N VAL A 267 -5.13 0.29 -0.66
CA VAL A 267 -5.70 1.64 -0.54
C VAL A 267 -4.77 2.69 -1.13
N HIS A 268 -3.46 2.57 -0.90
CA HIS A 268 -2.49 3.50 -1.48
C HIS A 268 -2.48 3.44 -3.01
N ASP A 269 -2.45 2.25 -3.58
CA ASP A 269 -2.45 2.05 -5.04
C ASP A 269 -3.74 2.60 -5.67
N ARG A 270 -4.89 2.34 -5.03
CA ARG A 270 -6.18 2.87 -5.49
C ARG A 270 -6.26 4.39 -5.41
N LEU A 271 -5.73 4.99 -4.34
CA LEU A 271 -5.63 6.45 -4.21
C LEU A 271 -4.67 7.06 -5.25
N ALA A 272 -3.53 6.42 -5.50
CA ALA A 272 -2.58 6.85 -6.52
C ALA A 272 -3.19 6.78 -7.94
N GLU A 273 -3.94 5.72 -8.23
CA GLU A 273 -4.64 5.57 -9.50
C GLU A 273 -5.70 6.67 -9.71
N LEU A 274 -6.42 7.07 -8.67
CA LEU A 274 -7.34 8.21 -8.74
C LEU A 274 -6.62 9.51 -9.14
N VAL A 275 -5.43 9.77 -8.58
CA VAL A 275 -4.62 10.93 -8.97
C VAL A 275 -4.22 10.85 -10.44
N LEU A 276 -3.75 9.68 -10.89
CA LEU A 276 -3.29 9.48 -12.27
C LEU A 276 -4.41 9.62 -13.31
N ARG A 277 -5.65 9.25 -12.95
CA ARG A 277 -6.83 9.41 -13.81
C ARG A 277 -7.43 10.82 -13.79
N GLY A 278 -6.85 11.75 -13.01
CA GLY A 278 -7.34 13.12 -12.88
C GLY A 278 -8.54 13.27 -11.93
N GLY A 279 -8.71 12.32 -11.01
CA GLY A 279 -9.73 12.36 -9.96
C GLY A 279 -9.58 13.59 -9.06
N GLY A 280 -10.71 14.07 -8.56
CA GLY A 280 -10.78 15.17 -7.61
C GLY A 280 -10.76 14.73 -6.15
N VAL A 281 -10.77 15.72 -5.27
CA VAL A 281 -10.84 15.53 -3.81
C VAL A 281 -12.07 14.71 -3.39
N HIS A 282 -13.19 14.88 -4.09
CA HIS A 282 -14.41 14.10 -3.84
C HIS A 282 -14.24 12.60 -4.18
N ASP A 283 -13.45 12.27 -5.20
CA ASP A 283 -13.20 10.87 -5.57
C ASP A 283 -12.34 10.17 -4.51
N VAL A 284 -11.35 10.88 -3.96
CA VAL A 284 -10.55 10.40 -2.83
C VAL A 284 -11.43 10.16 -1.61
N ALA A 285 -12.27 11.14 -1.24
CA ALA A 285 -13.17 10.99 -0.10
C ALA A 285 -14.15 9.83 -0.28
N ALA A 286 -14.69 9.62 -1.49
CA ALA A 286 -15.57 8.51 -1.81
C ALA A 286 -14.86 7.15 -1.72
N ALA A 287 -13.63 7.03 -2.24
CA ALA A 287 -12.86 5.80 -2.18
C ALA A 287 -12.52 5.40 -0.74
N VAL A 288 -12.17 6.37 0.10
CA VAL A 288 -11.86 6.12 1.51
C VAL A 288 -13.13 5.80 2.30
N SER A 289 -14.26 6.43 1.97
CA SER A 289 -15.56 6.11 2.57
C SER A 289 -15.95 4.64 2.36
N GLN A 290 -15.65 4.07 1.18
CA GLN A 290 -15.89 2.66 0.90
C GLN A 290 -15.00 1.72 1.70
N VAL A 291 -13.77 2.12 2.01
CA VAL A 291 -12.80 1.30 2.73
C VAL A 291 -13.05 1.34 4.23
N LEU A 292 -13.37 2.52 4.78
CA LEU A 292 -13.57 2.73 6.22
C LEU A 292 -15.00 2.46 6.69
N ASP A 293 -15.89 1.99 5.80
CA ASP A 293 -17.32 1.79 6.06
C ASP A 293 -17.96 2.98 6.79
N GLY A 294 -17.71 4.18 6.28
CA GLY A 294 -18.08 5.43 6.92
C GLY A 294 -18.13 6.60 5.95
N THR A 295 -18.70 7.73 6.38
CA THR A 295 -18.79 8.92 5.52
C THR A 295 -17.59 9.81 5.71
N VAL A 296 -16.71 9.87 4.70
CA VAL A 296 -15.57 10.79 4.65
C VAL A 296 -15.91 11.98 3.76
N THR A 297 -15.71 13.18 4.27
CA THR A 297 -15.91 14.43 3.52
C THR A 297 -14.69 15.33 3.63
N PHE A 298 -14.33 15.98 2.53
CA PHE A 298 -13.39 17.10 2.57
C PHE A 298 -14.09 18.36 3.04
N THR A 299 -13.42 19.11 3.90
CA THR A 299 -13.90 20.38 4.46
C THR A 299 -12.77 21.39 4.31
N GLU A 300 -13.08 22.59 3.81
CA GLU A 300 -12.09 23.67 3.72
C GLU A 300 -11.60 24.11 5.11
N ALA A 301 -10.41 24.71 5.18
CA ALA A 301 -9.75 25.06 6.43
C ALA A 301 -10.64 25.94 7.35
N ASP A 302 -11.35 26.90 6.76
CA ASP A 302 -12.21 27.86 7.49
C ASP A 302 -13.47 27.21 8.09
N ALA A 303 -13.90 26.07 7.53
CA ALA A 303 -15.10 25.35 7.95
C ALA A 303 -14.80 24.17 8.88
N ALA A 304 -13.53 23.79 9.01
CA ALA A 304 -13.09 22.71 9.89
C ALA A 304 -12.87 23.20 11.34
N PRO A 305 -13.00 22.33 12.35
CA PRO A 305 -12.70 22.70 13.74
C PRO A 305 -11.21 23.06 13.88
N ALA A 306 -10.91 24.35 14.08
CA ALA A 306 -9.53 24.88 14.07
C ALA A 306 -8.60 24.16 15.05
N GLU A 307 -9.04 23.88 16.28
CA GLU A 307 -8.23 23.17 17.28
C GLU A 307 -7.86 21.76 16.85
N ALA A 308 -8.81 21.00 16.31
CA ALA A 308 -8.55 19.62 15.86
C ALA A 308 -7.71 19.59 14.58
N LEU A 309 -7.91 20.56 13.70
CA LEU A 309 -7.13 20.70 12.48
C LEU A 309 -5.65 21.00 12.79
N GLU A 310 -5.38 21.93 13.71
CA GLU A 310 -4.02 22.25 14.15
C GLU A 310 -3.38 21.10 14.92
N ALA A 311 -4.13 20.40 15.80
CA ALA A 311 -3.62 19.22 16.49
C ALA A 311 -3.22 18.12 15.50
N SER A 312 -4.07 17.81 14.51
CA SER A 312 -3.77 16.83 13.47
C SER A 312 -2.54 17.21 12.64
N ARG A 313 -2.39 18.50 12.29
CA ARG A 313 -1.22 19.01 11.57
C ARG A 313 0.06 18.88 12.40
N ALA A 314 0.01 19.26 13.68
CA ALA A 314 1.16 19.26 14.57
C ALA A 314 1.65 17.84 14.90
N GLU A 315 0.70 16.93 15.12
CA GLU A 315 0.99 15.53 15.45
C GLU A 315 1.30 14.69 14.20
N GLY A 316 0.85 15.13 13.01
CA GLY A 316 0.97 14.36 11.77
C GLY A 316 0.04 13.16 11.69
N HIS A 317 -1.00 13.13 12.53
CA HIS A 317 -1.93 12.01 12.70
C HIS A 317 -3.38 12.47 12.63
N ALA A 318 -4.29 11.57 12.29
CA ALA A 318 -5.71 11.86 12.43
C ALA A 318 -6.08 11.95 13.92
N VAL A 319 -6.81 12.99 14.31
CA VAL A 319 -7.21 13.23 15.69
C VAL A 319 -8.71 13.05 15.85
N ARG A 320 -9.12 12.59 17.03
CA ARG A 320 -10.53 12.45 17.37
C ARG A 320 -11.09 13.78 17.86
N HIS A 321 -12.22 14.19 17.29
CA HIS A 321 -12.99 15.35 17.72
C HIS A 321 -14.46 14.96 17.94
N GLY A 322 -14.86 14.75 19.19
CA GLY A 322 -16.19 14.26 19.54
C GLY A 322 -16.46 12.82 19.06
N LYS A 323 -17.31 12.69 18.03
CA LYS A 323 -17.66 11.41 17.37
C LYS A 323 -16.98 11.24 16.00
N ASP A 324 -16.20 12.23 15.58
CA ASP A 324 -15.61 12.27 14.24
C ASP A 324 -14.08 12.20 14.33
N TRP A 325 -13.46 11.78 13.24
CA TRP A 325 -12.00 11.78 13.07
C TRP A 325 -11.61 12.77 12.00
N ILE A 326 -10.56 13.55 12.30
CA ILE A 326 -10.11 14.67 11.47
C ILE A 326 -8.66 14.44 11.11
N ALA A 327 -8.37 14.38 9.82
CA ALA A 327 -7.00 14.36 9.29
C ALA A 327 -6.74 15.66 8.51
N ALA A 328 -5.70 16.39 8.93
CA ALA A 328 -5.31 17.64 8.32
C ALA A 328 -4.79 17.44 6.89
N VAL A 329 -5.34 18.22 5.96
CA VAL A 329 -4.85 18.34 4.58
C VAL A 329 -3.97 19.58 4.53
N ALA A 330 -2.66 19.38 4.64
CA ALA A 330 -1.67 20.45 4.63
C ALA A 330 -0.62 20.25 3.55
N ALA A 331 -0.08 21.35 3.00
CA ALA A 331 1.04 21.34 2.06
C ALA A 331 2.03 22.45 2.42
N GLY A 332 3.32 22.13 2.60
CA GLY A 332 4.35 23.13 2.89
C GLY A 332 4.14 23.95 4.18
N GLY A 333 3.34 23.43 5.12
CA GLY A 333 2.97 24.12 6.37
C GLY A 333 1.67 24.93 6.29
N GLU A 334 1.09 25.11 5.10
CA GLU A 334 -0.21 25.75 4.89
C GLU A 334 -1.34 24.72 5.05
N LEU A 335 -2.39 25.06 5.80
CA LEU A 335 -3.61 24.27 5.95
C LEU A 335 -4.53 24.53 4.76
N LEU A 336 -4.80 23.48 3.97
CA LEU A 336 -5.71 23.55 2.83
C LEU A 336 -7.13 23.10 3.21
N GLY A 337 -7.25 22.27 4.25
CA GLY A 337 -8.53 21.77 4.77
C GLY A 337 -8.36 20.53 5.64
N ALA A 338 -9.42 19.74 5.77
CA ALA A 338 -9.42 18.48 6.49
C ALA A 338 -10.26 17.41 5.79
N LEU A 339 -9.84 16.16 5.89
CA LEU A 339 -10.72 15.01 5.70
C LEU A 339 -11.38 14.66 7.04
N VAL A 340 -12.70 14.58 7.04
CA VAL A 340 -13.51 14.31 8.23
C VAL A 340 -14.27 13.01 8.03
N LEU A 341 -13.97 12.00 8.84
CA LEU A 341 -14.73 10.76 8.94
C LEU A 341 -15.78 10.90 10.04
N ARG A 342 -17.06 10.80 9.67
CA ARG A 342 -18.18 11.05 10.59
C ARG A 342 -18.70 9.80 11.29
N GLY A 343 -19.06 9.96 12.57
CA GLY A 343 -19.83 8.97 13.33
C GLY A 343 -19.07 7.71 13.75
N HIS A 344 -17.74 7.78 13.84
CA HIS A 344 -16.87 6.65 14.15
C HIS A 344 -16.16 6.85 15.50
N PRO A 345 -16.70 6.32 16.63
CA PRO A 345 -16.19 6.62 17.97
C PRO A 345 -14.84 5.94 18.31
N GLY A 346 -14.45 4.92 17.54
CA GLY A 346 -13.14 4.26 17.64
C GLY A 346 -12.69 3.84 16.25
N LEU A 347 -11.45 4.19 15.90
CA LEU A 347 -10.83 3.88 14.62
C LEU A 347 -9.59 3.04 14.91
N ASP A 348 -9.42 1.91 14.23
CA ASP A 348 -8.23 1.10 14.44
C ASP A 348 -6.99 1.80 13.85
N PRO A 349 -5.75 1.43 14.26
CA PRO A 349 -4.54 2.09 13.77
C PRO A 349 -4.28 1.94 12.26
N VAL A 350 -4.91 0.99 11.59
CA VAL A 350 -4.80 0.77 10.14
C VAL A 350 -5.73 1.74 9.41
N ASP A 351 -6.96 1.85 9.88
CA ASP A 351 -7.98 2.75 9.37
C ASP A 351 -7.63 4.21 9.62
N GLN A 352 -7.02 4.52 10.77
CA GLN A 352 -6.45 5.84 11.04
C GLN A 352 -5.38 6.20 10.02
N ARG A 353 -4.45 5.27 9.73
CA ARG A 353 -3.41 5.47 8.72
C ARG A 353 -3.98 5.59 7.31
N THR A 354 -5.08 4.90 7.01
CA THR A 354 -5.80 5.04 5.74
C THR A 354 -6.35 6.46 5.57
N LEU A 355 -6.97 7.03 6.61
CA LEU A 355 -7.45 8.41 6.61
C LEU A 355 -6.30 9.42 6.47
N GLU A 356 -5.18 9.20 7.17
CA GLU A 356 -3.97 10.04 7.09
C GLU A 356 -3.35 10.03 5.68
N ARG A 357 -3.20 8.84 5.06
CA ARG A 357 -2.71 8.70 3.68
C ARG A 357 -3.63 9.41 2.68
N ALA A 358 -4.94 9.28 2.86
CA ALA A 358 -5.90 9.99 2.04
C ALA A 358 -5.77 11.51 2.16
N ALA A 359 -5.51 12.03 3.36
CA ALA A 359 -5.29 13.45 3.58
C ALA A 359 -4.04 13.93 2.85
N MET A 360 -2.95 13.16 2.90
CA MET A 360 -1.72 13.44 2.17
C MET A 360 -1.92 13.46 0.64
N VAL A 361 -2.64 12.48 0.09
CA VAL A 361 -2.99 12.44 -1.34
C VAL A 361 -3.87 13.63 -1.72
N THR A 362 -4.81 14.00 -0.86
CA THR A 362 -5.66 15.18 -1.04
C THR A 362 -4.82 16.46 -1.07
N SER A 363 -3.80 16.59 -0.21
CA SER A 363 -2.87 17.72 -0.22
C SER A 363 -2.14 17.85 -1.56
N LEU A 364 -1.65 16.72 -2.10
CA LEU A 364 -0.96 16.69 -3.38
C LEU A 364 -1.90 17.10 -4.53
N LEU A 365 -3.15 16.62 -4.53
CA LEU A 365 -4.15 17.00 -5.53
C LEU A 365 -4.45 18.50 -5.51
N LEU A 366 -4.65 19.08 -4.32
CA LEU A 366 -4.92 20.50 -4.16
C LEU A 366 -3.72 21.36 -4.57
N LEU A 367 -2.51 20.95 -4.18
CA LEU A 367 -1.28 21.65 -4.57
C LEU A 367 -1.06 21.60 -6.09
N ALA A 368 -1.27 20.44 -6.72
CA ALA A 368 -1.15 20.29 -8.17
C ALA A 368 -2.17 21.18 -8.91
N ARG A 369 -3.43 21.23 -8.44
CA ARG A 369 -4.45 22.13 -9.00
C ARG A 369 -4.10 23.60 -8.86
N ARG A 370 -3.61 24.02 -7.68
CA ARG A 370 -3.17 25.39 -7.45
C ARG A 370 -2.00 25.77 -8.36
N SER A 371 -0.98 24.91 -8.44
CA SER A 371 0.18 25.11 -9.31
C SER A 371 -0.20 25.19 -10.78
N ALA A 372 -1.12 24.32 -11.23
CA ALA A 372 -1.65 24.37 -12.60
C ALA A 372 -2.40 25.68 -12.88
N ALA A 373 -3.26 26.13 -11.97
CA ALA A 373 -3.98 27.39 -12.10
C ALA A 373 -3.03 28.61 -12.13
N GLU A 374 -2.02 28.64 -11.25
CA GLU A 374 -1.00 29.69 -11.23
C GLU A 374 -0.16 29.70 -12.51
N ALA A 375 0.22 28.53 -13.03
CA ALA A 375 0.92 28.40 -14.30
C ALA A 375 0.05 28.88 -15.47
N GLU A 376 -1.21 28.50 -15.53
CA GLU A 376 -2.15 28.95 -16.57
C GLU A 376 -2.32 30.48 -16.55
N GLN A 377 -2.45 31.08 -15.36
CA GLN A 377 -2.51 32.54 -15.21
C GLN A 377 -1.21 33.22 -15.66
N ARG A 378 -0.05 32.61 -15.41
CA ARG A 378 1.24 33.11 -15.92
C ARG A 378 1.28 33.11 -17.45
N VAL A 379 0.82 32.02 -18.09
CA VAL A 379 0.75 31.93 -19.56
C VAL A 379 -0.24 32.95 -20.14
N ARG A 380 -1.38 33.21 -19.47
CA ARG A 380 -2.31 34.30 -19.86
C ARG A 380 -1.67 35.69 -19.76
N GLY A 381 -0.91 35.94 -18.70
CA GLY A 381 -0.18 37.19 -18.51
C GLY A 381 0.86 37.42 -19.60
N GLU A 382 1.68 36.41 -19.90
CA GLU A 382 2.68 36.47 -20.98
C GLU A 382 2.04 36.73 -22.35
N LEU A 383 0.86 36.17 -22.63
CA LEU A 383 0.13 36.48 -23.87
C LEU A 383 -0.30 37.96 -23.93
N LEU A 384 -0.77 38.54 -22.83
CA LEU A 384 -1.14 39.95 -22.81
C LEU A 384 0.09 40.86 -22.91
N ASP A 385 1.20 40.50 -22.28
CA ASP A 385 2.47 41.21 -22.48
C ASP A 385 2.92 41.16 -23.94
N ASP A 386 2.84 39.99 -24.59
CA ASP A 386 3.13 39.86 -26.02
C ASP A 386 2.18 40.68 -26.91
N LEU A 387 0.91 40.84 -26.52
CA LEU A 387 -0.04 41.72 -27.21
C LEU A 387 0.29 43.21 -27.02
N LEU A 388 0.77 43.59 -25.83
CA LEU A 388 1.21 44.96 -25.54
C LEU A 388 2.51 45.32 -26.28
N ASP A 389 3.36 44.32 -26.54
CA ASP A 389 4.64 44.46 -27.24
C ASP A 389 4.56 43.98 -28.71
N ALA A 390 3.35 43.84 -29.27
CA ALA A 390 3.07 43.12 -30.53
C ALA A 390 3.67 43.70 -31.82
N ARG A 391 4.37 44.85 -31.78
CA ARG A 391 4.91 45.51 -32.99
C ARG A 391 5.78 44.59 -33.86
N ASP A 392 6.42 43.60 -33.26
CA ASP A 392 7.32 42.65 -33.92
C ASP A 392 6.86 41.17 -33.80
N ARG A 393 5.59 40.91 -33.45
CA ARG A 393 5.06 39.56 -33.21
C ARG A 393 4.11 39.11 -34.34
N ASP A 394 4.13 37.82 -34.69
CA ASP A 394 3.21 37.25 -35.68
C ASP A 394 1.77 37.17 -35.13
N PRO A 395 0.79 37.88 -35.73
CA PRO A 395 -0.61 37.87 -35.29
C PRO A 395 -1.25 36.47 -35.31
N ARG A 396 -0.82 35.58 -36.21
CA ARG A 396 -1.36 34.21 -36.31
C ARG A 396 -1.01 33.39 -35.07
N LEU A 397 0.23 33.51 -34.59
CA LEU A 397 0.70 32.80 -33.39
C LEU A 397 -0.02 33.31 -32.13
N LEU A 398 -0.24 34.62 -32.03
CA LEU A 398 -0.98 35.23 -30.92
C LEU A 398 -2.44 34.76 -30.91
N ARG A 399 -3.09 34.71 -32.07
CA ARG A 399 -4.47 34.19 -32.22
C ARG A 399 -4.57 32.72 -31.83
N GLU A 400 -3.62 31.88 -32.24
CA GLU A 400 -3.60 30.46 -31.86
C GLU A 400 -3.43 30.27 -30.35
N ARG A 401 -2.50 31.01 -29.72
CA ARG A 401 -2.30 30.99 -28.26
C ARG A 401 -3.55 31.45 -27.50
N ALA A 402 -4.19 32.52 -27.97
CA ALA A 402 -5.42 33.03 -27.36
C ALA A 402 -6.56 31.99 -27.44
N GLY A 403 -6.70 31.30 -28.57
CA GLY A 403 -7.67 30.21 -28.73
C GLY A 403 -7.47 29.05 -27.75
N ARG A 404 -6.22 28.65 -27.49
CA ARG A 404 -5.89 27.62 -26.48
C ARG A 404 -6.25 28.05 -25.05
N LEU A 405 -6.23 29.35 -24.78
CA LEU A 405 -6.57 29.96 -23.49
C LEU A 405 -8.03 30.41 -23.42
N GLN A 406 -8.87 30.08 -24.42
CA GLN A 406 -10.28 30.49 -24.52
C GLN A 406 -10.49 32.01 -24.49
N ALA A 407 -9.48 32.80 -24.86
CA ALA A 407 -9.59 34.24 -25.07
C ALA A 407 -9.89 34.49 -26.55
N ASP A 408 -11.10 34.97 -26.85
CA ASP A 408 -11.54 35.21 -28.22
C ASP A 408 -11.10 36.61 -28.68
N LEU A 409 -10.00 36.71 -29.42
CA LEU A 409 -9.50 38.00 -29.95
C LEU A 409 -10.32 38.58 -31.11
N ASP A 410 -11.36 37.90 -31.60
CA ASP A 410 -12.26 38.46 -32.61
C ASP A 410 -13.40 39.29 -32.02
N ALA A 411 -13.71 39.09 -30.74
CA ALA A 411 -14.69 39.89 -30.03
C ALA A 411 -14.23 41.35 -29.88
N THR A 412 -15.18 42.23 -29.57
CA THR A 412 -14.87 43.60 -29.15
C THR A 412 -14.35 43.57 -27.72
N HIS A 413 -13.23 44.24 -27.44
CA HIS A 413 -12.63 44.30 -26.12
C HIS A 413 -12.48 45.73 -25.62
N VAL A 414 -12.25 45.86 -24.32
CA VAL A 414 -11.77 47.09 -23.70
C VAL A 414 -10.48 46.78 -22.96
N VAL A 415 -9.48 47.65 -23.10
CA VAL A 415 -8.25 47.59 -22.32
C VAL A 415 -8.40 48.49 -21.09
N LEU A 416 -8.17 47.91 -19.93
CA LEU A 416 -8.29 48.57 -18.64
C LEU A 416 -6.93 48.70 -17.99
N ALA A 417 -6.58 49.90 -17.52
CA ALA A 417 -5.49 50.11 -16.59
C ALA A 417 -6.08 50.23 -15.18
N ALA A 418 -5.61 49.43 -14.23
CA ALA A 418 -6.07 49.42 -12.85
C ALA A 418 -4.91 49.70 -11.88
N ARG A 419 -5.15 50.53 -10.86
CA ARG A 419 -4.16 50.86 -9.83
C ARG A 419 -4.82 51.05 -8.48
N LEU A 420 -4.16 50.59 -7.43
CA LEU A 420 -4.56 50.84 -6.04
C LEU A 420 -4.32 52.31 -5.68
N ASP A 421 -5.26 52.88 -4.93
CA ASP A 421 -5.13 54.22 -4.37
C ASP A 421 -4.90 54.15 -2.87
N GLY A 422 -3.77 54.70 -2.43
CA GLY A 422 -3.38 54.80 -1.03
C GLY A 422 -1.86 54.89 -0.89
N PRO A 423 -1.35 55.60 0.13
CA PRO A 423 0.06 55.52 0.47
C PRO A 423 0.35 54.14 1.08
N ALA A 424 1.35 53.44 0.55
CA ALA A 424 1.92 52.29 1.26
C ALA A 424 2.79 52.81 2.39
N ALA A 425 2.72 52.21 3.58
CA ALA A 425 3.57 52.62 4.71
C ALA A 425 5.04 52.23 4.46
N ASP A 426 5.27 51.13 3.74
CA ASP A 426 6.58 50.65 3.32
C ASP A 426 6.53 49.87 1.99
N ALA A 427 7.71 49.47 1.49
CA ALA A 427 7.85 48.74 0.23
C ALA A 427 7.27 47.31 0.27
N ASP A 428 7.22 46.68 1.45
CA ASP A 428 6.73 45.32 1.61
C ASP A 428 5.20 45.27 1.57
N GLU A 429 4.56 46.26 2.21
CA GLU A 429 3.11 46.49 2.15
C GLU A 429 2.69 46.85 0.72
N GLU A 430 3.46 47.68 0.01
CA GLU A 430 3.20 48.00 -1.39
C GLU A 430 3.27 46.75 -2.28
N ALA A 431 4.30 45.92 -2.10
CA ALA A 431 4.46 44.66 -2.84
C ALA A 431 3.32 43.68 -2.53
N ALA A 432 2.90 43.58 -1.26
CA ALA A 432 1.77 42.74 -0.86
C ALA A 432 0.44 43.23 -1.43
N ALA A 433 0.20 44.54 -1.47
CA ALA A 433 -0.99 45.14 -2.06
C ALA A 433 -1.03 44.89 -3.58
N ARG A 434 0.09 45.05 -4.28
CA ARG A 434 0.21 44.73 -5.72
C ARG A 434 -0.07 43.25 -6.01
N ARG A 435 0.43 42.32 -5.18
CA ARG A 435 0.12 40.88 -5.32
C ARG A 435 -1.37 40.59 -5.16
N ARG A 436 -2.04 41.23 -4.19
CA ARG A 436 -3.50 41.11 -3.99
C ARG A 436 -4.28 41.64 -5.19
N LEU A 437 -3.92 42.83 -5.71
CA LEU A 437 -4.55 43.40 -6.91
C LEU A 437 -4.38 42.48 -8.12
N TRP A 438 -3.15 41.99 -8.36
CA TRP A 438 -2.87 41.07 -9.47
C TRP A 438 -3.71 39.80 -9.37
N SER A 439 -3.76 39.16 -8.20
CA SER A 439 -4.56 37.96 -7.97
C SER A 439 -6.05 38.20 -8.27
N ALA A 440 -6.63 39.29 -7.75
CA ALA A 440 -8.02 39.67 -7.99
C ALA A 440 -8.31 39.96 -9.48
N ALA A 441 -7.39 40.67 -10.16
CA ALA A 441 -7.52 41.02 -11.57
C ALA A 441 -7.38 39.80 -12.49
N SER A 442 -6.42 38.91 -12.24
CA SER A 442 -6.24 37.66 -12.98
C SER A 442 -7.44 36.74 -12.82
N HIS A 443 -8.02 36.66 -11.63
CA HIS A 443 -9.25 35.91 -11.39
C HIS A 443 -10.43 36.50 -12.19
N LEU A 444 -10.69 37.81 -12.06
CA LEU A 444 -11.75 38.50 -12.79
C LEU A 444 -11.62 38.32 -14.31
N ALA A 445 -10.42 38.48 -14.85
CA ALA A 445 -10.15 38.31 -16.27
C ALA A 445 -10.48 36.89 -16.72
N ALA A 446 -10.01 35.86 -16.00
CA ALA A 446 -10.28 34.47 -16.36
C ALA A 446 -11.79 34.15 -16.34
N THR A 447 -12.55 34.61 -15.33
CA THR A 447 -14.01 34.41 -15.27
C THR A 447 -14.73 35.10 -16.43
N ARG A 448 -14.17 36.20 -16.94
CA ARG A 448 -14.70 36.97 -18.07
C ARG A 448 -14.14 36.54 -19.42
N ARG A 449 -13.36 35.46 -19.50
CA ARG A 449 -12.64 35.03 -20.71
C ARG A 449 -11.70 36.10 -21.28
N GLY A 450 -11.19 36.98 -20.43
CA GLY A 450 -10.20 38.01 -20.73
C GLY A 450 -8.78 37.62 -20.32
N LEU A 451 -7.86 38.58 -20.43
CA LEU A 451 -6.46 38.45 -20.03
C LEU A 451 -6.09 39.51 -18.99
N ALA A 452 -5.09 39.24 -18.15
CA ALA A 452 -4.54 40.22 -17.21
C ALA A 452 -3.02 40.06 -17.05
N ALA A 453 -2.31 41.18 -16.92
CA ALA A 453 -0.86 41.23 -16.74
C ALA A 453 -0.47 42.37 -15.79
N ALA A 454 0.70 42.25 -15.15
CA ALA A 454 1.23 43.30 -14.29
C ALA A 454 2.09 44.26 -15.13
N ARG A 455 1.76 45.55 -15.13
CA ARG A 455 2.46 46.58 -15.95
C ARG A 455 2.46 47.92 -15.24
N ASP A 456 3.55 48.68 -15.34
CA ASP A 456 3.70 50.05 -14.81
C ASP A 456 3.26 50.24 -13.34
N GLY A 457 3.61 49.27 -12.47
CA GLY A 457 3.24 49.31 -11.05
C GLY A 457 1.74 49.14 -10.76
N GLY A 458 0.94 48.78 -11.76
CA GLY A 458 -0.48 48.42 -11.65
C GLY A 458 -0.78 47.11 -12.38
N THR A 459 -2.04 46.95 -12.78
CA THR A 459 -2.49 45.77 -13.54
C THR A 459 -3.24 46.22 -14.77
N VAL A 460 -2.94 45.59 -15.91
CA VAL A 460 -3.66 45.77 -17.17
C VAL A 460 -4.59 44.58 -17.37
N LEU A 461 -5.83 44.86 -17.77
CA LEU A 461 -6.81 43.83 -18.12
C LEU A 461 -7.29 44.06 -19.56
N LEU A 462 -7.45 42.97 -20.31
CA LEU A 462 -8.13 42.94 -21.59
C LEU A 462 -9.42 42.15 -21.39
N LEU A 463 -10.56 42.83 -21.37
CA LEU A 463 -11.86 42.19 -21.13
C LEU A 463 -12.76 42.31 -22.37
N PRO A 464 -13.52 41.26 -22.73
CA PRO A 464 -14.51 41.36 -23.78
C PRO A 464 -15.64 42.33 -23.35
N LEU A 465 -16.08 43.15 -24.29
CA LEU A 465 -17.19 44.08 -24.11
C LEU A 465 -18.50 43.36 -24.41
N GLY A 466 -19.40 43.31 -23.42
CA GLY A 466 -20.72 42.69 -23.58
C GLY A 466 -21.68 43.54 -24.41
N ASP A 467 -22.69 42.90 -24.99
CA ASP A 467 -23.73 43.59 -25.76
C ASP A 467 -24.45 44.64 -24.91
N GLY A 468 -24.38 45.91 -25.34
CA GLY A 468 -25.02 47.04 -24.67
C GLY A 468 -24.22 47.67 -23.52
N ASP A 469 -23.07 47.10 -23.12
CA ASP A 469 -22.16 47.73 -22.16
C ASP A 469 -21.28 48.79 -22.86
N THR A 470 -21.05 49.91 -22.19
CA THR A 470 -20.03 50.90 -22.61
C THR A 470 -18.68 50.62 -21.95
N ALA A 471 -17.59 51.19 -22.50
CA ALA A 471 -16.28 51.11 -21.86
C ALA A 471 -16.29 51.70 -20.44
N THR A 472 -17.06 52.78 -20.25
CA THR A 472 -17.35 53.41 -18.97
C THR A 472 -17.98 52.44 -17.97
N ASP A 473 -19.01 51.69 -18.39
CA ASP A 473 -19.68 50.71 -17.53
C ASP A 473 -18.72 49.62 -17.07
N VAL A 474 -17.91 49.10 -17.98
CA VAL A 474 -16.90 48.07 -17.67
C VAL A 474 -15.84 48.62 -16.70
N ALA A 475 -15.36 49.85 -16.89
CA ALA A 475 -14.40 50.49 -16.00
C ALA A 475 -14.93 50.60 -14.56
N ARG A 476 -16.13 51.19 -14.40
CA ARG A 476 -16.78 51.38 -13.08
C ARG A 476 -17.11 50.07 -12.38
N ARG A 477 -17.51 49.05 -13.14
CA ARG A 477 -17.79 47.72 -12.58
C ARG A 477 -16.50 47.04 -12.11
N THR A 478 -15.42 47.18 -12.89
CA THR A 478 -14.10 46.62 -12.57
C THR A 478 -13.49 47.30 -11.35
N ALA A 479 -13.53 48.63 -11.27
CA ALA A 479 -13.07 49.40 -10.11
C ALA A 479 -13.75 48.92 -8.81
N ARG A 480 -15.08 48.81 -8.81
CA ARG A 480 -15.85 48.31 -7.67
C ARG A 480 -15.52 46.86 -7.31
N HIS A 481 -15.42 45.99 -8.31
CA HIS A 481 -15.13 44.57 -8.08
C HIS A 481 -13.74 44.38 -7.47
N LEU A 482 -12.71 44.97 -8.09
CA LEU A 482 -11.34 44.88 -7.59
C LEU A 482 -11.21 45.54 -6.22
N GLY A 483 -11.83 46.71 -6.02
CA GLY A 483 -11.79 47.40 -4.74
C GLY A 483 -12.43 46.61 -3.60
N THR A 484 -13.51 45.88 -3.89
CA THR A 484 -14.15 44.97 -2.93
C THR A 484 -13.23 43.78 -2.61
N ALA A 485 -12.60 43.19 -3.64
CA ALA A 485 -11.75 42.01 -3.48
C ALA A 485 -10.45 42.30 -2.71
N VAL A 486 -9.89 43.50 -2.85
CA VAL A 486 -8.64 43.90 -2.17
C VAL A 486 -8.85 44.72 -0.90
N HIS A 487 -10.11 45.06 -0.58
CA HIS A 487 -10.51 45.92 0.53
C HIS A 487 -9.85 47.32 0.54
N GLN A 488 -9.55 47.85 -0.64
CA GLN A 488 -8.95 49.19 -0.82
C GLN A 488 -9.49 49.84 -2.11
N PRO A 489 -9.53 51.17 -2.22
CA PRO A 489 -9.98 51.83 -3.45
C PRO A 489 -9.05 51.48 -4.63
N VAL A 490 -9.65 51.13 -5.77
CA VAL A 490 -8.95 50.84 -7.03
C VAL A 490 -9.49 51.75 -8.12
N THR A 491 -8.65 52.62 -8.66
CA THR A 491 -8.99 53.43 -9.84
C THR A 491 -8.79 52.61 -11.11
N VAL A 492 -9.74 52.69 -12.04
CA VAL A 492 -9.67 51.99 -13.34
C VAL A 492 -9.93 52.95 -14.50
N GLY A 493 -8.98 53.07 -15.41
CA GLY A 493 -9.16 53.78 -16.67
C GLY A 493 -9.36 52.83 -17.83
N ALA A 494 -10.32 53.10 -18.71
CA ALA A 494 -10.64 52.28 -19.89
C ALA A 494 -10.27 52.97 -21.21
N SER A 495 -9.88 52.16 -22.19
CA SER A 495 -9.77 52.57 -23.59
C SER A 495 -11.14 52.66 -24.27
N ALA A 496 -11.20 53.30 -25.44
CA ALA A 496 -12.26 53.03 -26.40
C ALA A 496 -12.35 51.51 -26.74
N PRO A 497 -13.53 51.01 -27.16
CA PRO A 497 -13.68 49.63 -27.61
C PRO A 497 -12.76 49.30 -28.78
N VAL A 498 -12.02 48.19 -28.67
CA VAL A 498 -11.07 47.72 -29.68
C VAL A 498 -11.66 46.50 -30.37
N THR A 499 -11.69 46.53 -31.71
CA THR A 499 -12.17 45.43 -32.55
C THR A 499 -11.04 44.87 -33.41
N GLY A 500 -11.16 43.60 -33.82
CA GLY A 500 -10.23 43.00 -34.76
C GLY A 500 -8.80 42.79 -34.21
N LEU A 501 -8.65 42.56 -32.90
CA LEU A 501 -7.35 42.35 -32.23
C LEU A 501 -6.54 41.22 -32.86
N ALA A 502 -7.21 40.20 -33.39
CA ALA A 502 -6.55 39.10 -34.07
C ALA A 502 -5.85 39.48 -35.39
N ARG A 503 -6.24 40.60 -36.02
CA ARG A 503 -5.60 41.15 -37.23
C ARG A 503 -4.63 42.29 -36.91
N HIS A 504 -4.94 43.06 -35.87
CA HIS A 504 -4.23 44.27 -35.48
C HIS A 504 -3.85 44.25 -33.99
N PRO A 505 -3.01 43.30 -33.53
CA PRO A 505 -2.65 43.19 -32.12
C PRO A 505 -1.91 44.44 -31.59
N GLU A 506 -1.25 45.20 -32.46
CA GLU A 506 -0.57 46.47 -32.13
C GLU A 506 -1.50 47.53 -31.53
N THR A 507 -2.81 47.42 -31.75
CA THR A 507 -3.83 48.33 -31.20
C THR A 507 -3.97 48.21 -29.68
N VAL A 508 -3.62 47.06 -29.09
CA VAL A 508 -3.69 46.84 -27.64
C VAL A 508 -2.77 47.81 -26.89
N ALA A 509 -1.57 48.07 -27.43
CA ALA A 509 -0.62 49.01 -26.84
C ALA A 509 -1.16 50.46 -26.81
N ALA A 510 -1.79 50.90 -27.91
CA ALA A 510 -2.39 52.22 -28.00
C ALA A 510 -3.60 52.35 -27.06
N ALA A 511 -4.44 51.33 -27.01
CA ALA A 511 -5.59 51.25 -26.10
C ALA A 511 -5.15 51.26 -24.63
N TYR A 512 -4.11 50.51 -24.26
CA TYR A 512 -3.55 50.56 -22.92
C TYR A 512 -3.04 51.96 -22.54
N ALA A 513 -2.34 52.63 -23.46
CA ALA A 513 -1.87 54.00 -23.22
C ALA A 513 -3.04 54.99 -22.99
N GLU A 514 -4.16 54.80 -23.68
CA GLU A 514 -5.40 55.58 -23.46
C GLU A 514 -6.06 55.28 -22.11
N GLY A 515 -6.23 54.00 -21.76
CA GLY A 515 -6.76 53.61 -20.45
C GLY A 515 -5.91 54.15 -19.30
N ARG A 516 -4.58 54.14 -19.45
CA ARG A 516 -3.66 54.73 -18.47
C ARG A 516 -3.84 56.24 -18.32
N ARG A 517 -4.03 56.98 -19.43
CA ARG A 517 -4.31 58.42 -19.39
C ARG A 517 -5.64 58.71 -18.68
N CYS A 518 -6.67 57.89 -18.91
CA CYS A 518 -7.95 58.01 -18.21
C CYS A 518 -7.81 57.75 -16.71
N LEU A 519 -7.04 56.73 -16.32
CA LEU A 519 -6.71 56.44 -14.92
C LEU A 519 -5.98 57.62 -14.26
N ASP A 520 -4.95 58.15 -14.92
CA ASP A 520 -4.18 59.28 -14.39
C ASP A 520 -5.06 60.54 -14.26
N ALA A 521 -5.98 60.77 -15.21
CA ALA A 521 -6.97 61.85 -15.14
C ALA A 521 -7.94 61.70 -13.97
N LEU A 522 -8.44 60.50 -13.67
CA LEU A 522 -9.26 60.25 -12.48
C LEU A 522 -8.53 60.64 -11.19
N ARG A 523 -7.26 60.25 -11.07
CA ARG A 523 -6.45 60.54 -9.88
C ARG A 523 -6.17 62.03 -9.74
N LEU A 524 -5.84 62.72 -10.84
CA LEU A 524 -5.62 64.18 -10.84
C LEU A 524 -6.88 64.98 -10.50
N LEU A 525 -8.06 64.48 -10.88
CA LEU A 525 -9.35 65.10 -10.59
C LEU A 525 -9.91 64.71 -9.20
N GLY A 526 -9.16 63.97 -8.39
CA GLY A 526 -9.58 63.55 -7.05
C GLY A 526 -10.69 62.48 -7.04
N ARG A 527 -10.86 61.74 -8.14
CA ARG A 527 -11.85 60.66 -8.31
C ARG A 527 -11.21 59.27 -8.10
N ALA A 528 -10.33 59.16 -7.12
CA ALA A 528 -9.68 57.89 -6.79
C ALA A 528 -10.70 56.84 -6.34
N GLY A 529 -10.51 55.58 -6.75
CA GLY A 529 -11.43 54.48 -6.49
C GLY A 529 -12.61 54.36 -7.47
N ASP A 530 -12.68 55.21 -8.50
CA ASP A 530 -13.72 55.20 -9.53
C ASP A 530 -13.20 54.59 -10.86
N GLY A 531 -14.12 54.35 -11.80
CA GLY A 531 -13.82 53.91 -13.15
C GLY A 531 -14.31 54.87 -14.23
N ALA A 532 -13.53 55.10 -15.28
CA ALA A 532 -13.93 55.95 -16.40
C ALA A 532 -13.24 55.62 -17.72
N ALA A 533 -13.91 55.93 -18.83
CA ALA A 533 -13.34 55.97 -20.18
C ALA A 533 -13.19 57.41 -20.68
N ALA A 534 -12.55 57.63 -21.83
CA ALA A 534 -12.30 58.96 -22.38
C ALA A 534 -13.57 59.83 -22.50
N GLU A 535 -14.71 59.21 -22.82
CA GLU A 535 -16.01 59.87 -22.96
C GLU A 535 -16.57 60.50 -21.66
N ASP A 536 -16.12 60.04 -20.49
CA ASP A 536 -16.53 60.59 -19.18
C ASP A 536 -15.90 61.95 -18.87
N PHE A 537 -14.88 62.37 -19.63
CA PHE A 537 -14.10 63.58 -19.34
C PHE A 537 -14.47 64.78 -20.23
N GLY A 538 -15.57 64.69 -20.98
CA GLY A 538 -16.03 65.79 -21.81
C GLY A 538 -14.97 66.21 -22.84
N PHE A 539 -14.61 67.50 -22.89
CA PHE A 539 -13.56 67.96 -23.81
C PHE A 539 -12.16 67.40 -23.47
N LEU A 540 -11.86 67.11 -22.20
CA LEU A 540 -10.58 66.52 -21.82
C LEU A 540 -10.44 65.13 -22.43
N GLY A 541 -11.55 64.44 -22.69
CA GLY A 541 -11.61 63.19 -23.44
C GLY A 541 -10.93 63.26 -24.81
N LEU A 542 -11.01 64.40 -25.52
CA LEU A 542 -10.32 64.60 -26.81
C LEU A 542 -8.78 64.61 -26.68
N LEU A 543 -8.25 64.99 -25.52
CA LEU A 543 -6.81 65.00 -25.23
C LEU A 543 -6.33 63.65 -24.70
N LEU A 544 -7.23 62.88 -24.09
CA LEU A 544 -6.96 61.57 -23.52
C LEU A 544 -7.09 60.44 -24.56
N ALA A 545 -8.01 60.56 -25.53
CA ALA A 545 -8.20 59.57 -26.59
C ALA A 545 -7.00 59.49 -27.54
N GLY A 546 -6.65 58.29 -28.00
CA GLY A 546 -5.55 58.06 -28.94
C GLY A 546 -5.81 58.63 -30.34
N ASP A 547 -7.01 58.38 -30.87
CA ASP A 547 -7.55 59.09 -32.01
C ASP A 547 -8.44 60.22 -31.50
N ARG A 548 -8.17 61.44 -31.96
CA ARG A 548 -8.95 62.62 -31.59
C ARG A 548 -10.36 62.47 -32.21
N ASP A 549 -11.29 61.84 -31.49
CA ASP A 549 -12.70 61.66 -31.88
C ASP A 549 -13.46 63.00 -31.86
N ILE A 550 -13.08 63.89 -32.76
CA ILE A 550 -13.67 65.21 -32.94
C ILE A 550 -15.14 65.06 -33.35
N ALA A 551 -15.43 64.12 -34.25
CA ALA A 551 -16.78 63.89 -34.76
C ALA A 551 -17.74 63.43 -33.65
N GLY A 552 -17.34 62.42 -32.86
CA GLY A 552 -18.16 61.95 -31.74
C GLY A 552 -18.28 62.97 -30.62
N PHE A 553 -17.24 63.78 -30.35
CA PHE A 553 -17.38 64.91 -29.41
C PHE A 553 -18.40 65.94 -29.88
N VAL A 554 -18.36 66.33 -31.17
CA VAL A 554 -19.32 67.27 -31.76
C VAL A 554 -20.74 66.69 -31.69
N GLU A 555 -20.91 65.42 -32.06
CA GLU A 555 -22.20 64.73 -32.05
C GLU A 555 -22.78 64.65 -30.63
N ARG A 556 -21.98 64.23 -29.64
CA ARG A 556 -22.44 64.15 -28.24
C ARG A 556 -22.78 65.53 -27.64
N THR A 557 -22.05 66.57 -28.05
CA THR A 557 -22.17 67.90 -27.42
C THR A 557 -23.25 68.76 -28.07
N ILE A 558 -23.34 68.80 -29.40
CA ILE A 558 -24.27 69.64 -30.15
C ILE A 558 -25.09 68.89 -31.21
N GLY A 559 -24.87 67.59 -31.41
CA GLY A 559 -25.60 66.75 -32.37
C GLY A 559 -27.12 66.87 -32.28
N PRO A 560 -27.75 66.86 -31.08
CA PRO A 560 -29.20 67.08 -30.97
C PRO A 560 -29.69 68.38 -31.60
N VAL A 561 -28.88 69.44 -31.57
CA VAL A 561 -29.19 70.74 -32.19
C VAL A 561 -28.93 70.69 -33.70
N VAL A 562 -27.81 70.09 -34.13
CA VAL A 562 -27.47 69.90 -35.55
C VAL A 562 -28.56 69.07 -36.25
N SER A 563 -28.90 67.90 -35.72
CA SER A 563 -29.96 67.04 -36.26
C SER A 563 -31.34 67.70 -36.20
N TYR A 564 -31.58 68.62 -35.27
CA TYR A 564 -32.84 69.37 -35.23
C TYR A 564 -32.89 70.40 -36.37
N ASP A 565 -31.82 71.15 -36.59
CA ASP A 565 -31.68 72.09 -37.70
C ASP A 565 -31.84 71.39 -39.05
N GLU A 566 -31.16 70.25 -39.26
CA GLU A 566 -31.27 69.46 -40.49
C GLU A 566 -32.70 68.96 -40.75
N ARG A 567 -33.41 68.49 -39.72
CA ARG A 567 -34.77 67.95 -39.86
C ARG A 567 -35.85 69.03 -40.00
N ARG A 568 -35.66 70.20 -39.40
CA ARG A 568 -36.69 71.25 -39.29
C ARG A 568 -36.39 72.49 -40.15
N GLY A 569 -35.22 72.54 -40.79
CA GLY A 569 -34.76 73.71 -41.55
C GLY A 569 -34.57 74.95 -40.68
N THR A 570 -34.18 74.76 -39.41
CA THR A 570 -33.92 75.86 -38.46
C THR A 570 -32.46 76.29 -38.47
N GLU A 571 -32.15 77.41 -37.79
CA GLU A 571 -30.79 77.95 -37.65
C GLU A 571 -30.38 78.07 -36.17
N LEU A 572 -30.66 77.04 -35.37
CA LEU A 572 -30.32 77.02 -33.95
C LEU A 572 -28.81 76.98 -33.71
N VAL A 573 -28.04 76.23 -34.51
CA VAL A 573 -26.56 76.20 -34.43
C VAL A 573 -25.98 77.59 -34.67
N ARG A 574 -26.45 78.30 -35.70
CA ARG A 574 -26.05 79.69 -36.00
C ARG A 574 -26.44 80.65 -34.89
N THR A 575 -27.59 80.42 -34.26
CA THR A 575 -28.07 81.23 -33.13
C THR A 575 -27.21 81.03 -31.88
N LEU A 576 -26.79 79.79 -31.62
CA LEU A 576 -25.86 79.43 -30.55
C LEU A 576 -24.48 80.07 -30.75
N ASP A 577 -23.94 80.03 -31.96
CA ASP A 577 -22.62 80.62 -32.27
C ASP A 577 -22.63 82.13 -32.03
N ALA A 578 -23.64 82.85 -32.57
CA ALA A 578 -23.82 84.28 -32.34
C ALA A 578 -24.14 84.64 -30.87
N TYR A 579 -24.75 83.71 -30.12
CA TYR A 579 -25.00 83.90 -28.69
C TYR A 579 -23.71 83.87 -27.87
N PHE A 580 -22.82 82.91 -28.13
CA PHE A 580 -21.53 82.86 -27.44
C PHE A 580 -20.59 83.98 -27.89
N GLU A 581 -20.54 84.32 -29.18
CA GLU A 581 -19.75 85.48 -29.67
C GLU A 581 -20.24 86.80 -29.05
N GLY A 582 -21.55 86.95 -28.83
CA GLY A 582 -22.16 88.09 -28.16
C GLY A 582 -22.03 88.10 -26.63
N GLY A 583 -21.18 87.25 -26.04
CA GLY A 583 -20.95 87.19 -24.60
C GLY A 583 -22.14 86.64 -23.81
N MET A 584 -22.91 85.72 -24.39
CA MET A 584 -24.14 85.17 -23.82
C MET A 584 -25.25 86.22 -23.59
N SER A 585 -25.28 87.29 -24.40
CA SER A 585 -26.30 88.34 -24.33
C SER A 585 -27.33 88.21 -25.46
N PRO A 586 -28.62 87.93 -25.17
CA PRO A 586 -29.66 87.86 -26.19
C PRO A 586 -29.83 89.16 -27.00
N ALA A 587 -29.52 90.31 -26.41
CA ALA A 587 -29.55 91.61 -27.10
C ALA A 587 -28.46 91.72 -28.17
N CYS A 588 -27.22 91.32 -27.85
CA CYS A 588 -26.12 91.30 -28.82
C CYS A 588 -26.36 90.27 -29.93
N THR A 589 -26.90 89.09 -29.58
CA THR A 589 -27.25 88.04 -30.55
C THR A 589 -28.33 88.49 -31.53
N LYS A 590 -29.32 89.26 -31.04
CA LYS A 590 -30.38 89.84 -31.87
C LYS A 590 -29.79 90.74 -32.96
N ASP A 591 -28.90 91.65 -32.57
CA ASP A 591 -28.29 92.59 -33.50
C ASP A 591 -27.39 91.88 -34.53
N ALA A 592 -26.64 90.86 -34.11
CA ALA A 592 -25.78 90.06 -34.99
C ALA A 592 -26.54 89.19 -36.01
N LEU A 593 -27.72 88.68 -35.64
CA LEU A 593 -28.55 87.83 -36.51
C LEU A 593 -29.62 88.60 -37.29
N HIS A 594 -29.79 89.91 -37.05
CA HIS A 594 -30.84 90.74 -37.61
C HIS A 594 -32.27 90.18 -37.43
N VAL A 595 -32.55 89.64 -36.24
CA VAL A 595 -33.88 89.12 -35.87
C VAL A 595 -34.49 89.90 -34.69
N HIS A 596 -35.67 89.54 -34.20
CA HIS A 596 -36.23 90.14 -32.99
C HIS A 596 -35.72 89.43 -31.72
N VAL A 597 -35.58 90.14 -30.59
CA VAL A 597 -35.03 89.56 -29.33
C VAL A 597 -35.87 88.38 -28.83
N ASN A 598 -37.19 88.45 -29.01
CA ASN A 598 -38.10 87.34 -28.68
C ASN A 598 -37.82 86.09 -29.51
N THR A 599 -37.41 86.24 -30.77
CA THR A 599 -37.03 85.12 -31.64
C THR A 599 -35.75 84.46 -31.14
N VAL A 600 -34.76 85.26 -30.69
CA VAL A 600 -33.54 84.74 -30.05
C VAL A 600 -33.90 83.98 -28.78
N ALA A 601 -34.71 84.58 -27.89
CA ALA A 601 -35.13 83.95 -26.64
C ALA A 601 -35.84 82.60 -26.90
N GLN A 602 -36.75 82.55 -27.87
CA GLN A 602 -37.46 81.32 -28.25
C GLN A 602 -36.52 80.24 -28.81
N ARG A 603 -35.52 80.63 -29.63
CA ARG A 603 -34.51 79.72 -30.17
C ARG A 603 -33.60 79.17 -29.06
N LEU A 604 -33.14 80.02 -28.12
CA LEU A 604 -32.33 79.60 -26.98
C LEU A 604 -33.09 78.70 -26.01
N GLU A 605 -34.39 78.96 -25.80
CA GLU A 605 -35.25 78.08 -25.01
C GLU A 605 -35.40 76.70 -25.67
N ARG A 606 -35.48 76.66 -27.01
CA ARG A 606 -35.47 75.39 -27.76
C ARG A 606 -34.13 74.66 -27.62
N VAL A 607 -33.01 75.38 -27.69
CA VAL A 607 -31.68 74.82 -27.46
C VAL A 607 -31.58 74.21 -26.06
N GLY A 608 -32.06 74.90 -25.02
CA GLY A 608 -32.07 74.35 -23.66
C GLY A 608 -32.92 73.09 -23.53
N ARG A 609 -34.01 72.97 -24.29
CA ARG A 609 -34.79 71.72 -24.37
C ARG A 609 -34.06 70.58 -25.07
N LEU A 610 -33.13 70.87 -26.00
CA LEU A 610 -32.38 69.87 -26.76
C LEU A 610 -31.08 69.44 -26.04
N LEU A 611 -30.40 70.37 -25.38
CA LEU A 611 -29.10 70.13 -24.74
C LEU A 611 -29.18 69.87 -23.23
N GLY A 612 -30.34 70.11 -22.62
CA GLY A 612 -30.56 69.95 -21.18
C GLY A 612 -30.48 71.28 -20.40
N PRO A 613 -30.97 71.29 -19.14
CA PRO A 613 -31.10 72.52 -18.34
C PRO A 613 -29.76 73.14 -17.90
N ASP A 614 -28.67 72.39 -17.97
CA ASP A 614 -27.33 72.76 -17.53
C ASP A 614 -26.44 73.30 -18.66
N TRP A 615 -26.96 73.46 -19.88
CA TRP A 615 -26.17 73.85 -21.06
C TRP A 615 -25.46 75.20 -20.93
N GLN A 616 -25.91 76.09 -20.03
CA GLN A 616 -25.30 77.40 -19.76
C GLN A 616 -24.31 77.39 -18.58
N THR A 617 -24.12 76.26 -17.90
CA THR A 617 -23.09 76.17 -16.84
C THR A 617 -21.70 76.39 -17.43
N PRO A 618 -20.73 76.99 -16.68
CA PRO A 618 -19.42 77.34 -17.25
C PRO A 618 -18.70 76.18 -17.95
N ALA A 619 -18.77 74.97 -17.38
CA ALA A 619 -18.16 73.77 -17.96
C ALA A 619 -18.84 73.36 -19.27
N ARG A 620 -20.18 73.26 -19.29
CA ARG A 620 -20.93 72.87 -20.50
C ARG A 620 -20.87 73.93 -21.59
N ALA A 621 -20.92 75.21 -21.23
CA ALA A 621 -20.80 76.31 -22.16
C ALA A 621 -19.43 76.31 -22.88
N LEU A 622 -18.35 75.94 -22.20
CA LEU A 622 -17.02 75.77 -22.82
C LEU A 622 -17.02 74.62 -23.84
N GLU A 623 -17.58 73.47 -23.47
CA GLU A 623 -17.68 72.31 -24.36
C GLU A 623 -18.49 72.61 -25.61
N ILE A 624 -19.64 73.27 -25.46
CA ILE A 624 -20.51 73.67 -26.57
C ILE A 624 -19.79 74.66 -27.48
N GLN A 625 -19.10 75.67 -26.94
CA GLN A 625 -18.30 76.61 -27.73
C GLN A 625 -17.20 75.90 -28.52
N LEU A 626 -16.51 74.93 -27.91
CA LEU A 626 -15.49 74.15 -28.59
C LEU A 626 -16.10 73.27 -29.69
N ALA A 627 -17.22 72.60 -29.42
CA ALA A 627 -17.94 71.79 -30.39
C ALA A 627 -18.44 72.61 -31.58
N LEU A 628 -18.95 73.83 -31.36
CA LEU A 628 -19.35 74.75 -32.45
C LEU A 628 -18.16 75.10 -33.35
N ARG A 629 -17.01 75.44 -32.76
CA ARG A 629 -15.78 75.75 -33.52
C ARG A 629 -15.30 74.54 -34.34
N LEU A 630 -15.27 73.36 -33.73
CA LEU A 630 -14.88 72.11 -34.40
C LEU A 630 -15.85 71.73 -35.52
N HIS A 631 -17.16 71.91 -35.31
CA HIS A 631 -18.19 71.67 -36.33
C HIS A 631 -18.03 72.61 -37.54
N ARG A 632 -17.74 73.90 -37.33
CA ARG A 632 -17.45 74.85 -38.43
C ARG A 632 -16.22 74.44 -39.25
N LEU A 633 -15.15 74.02 -38.58
CA LEU A 633 -13.94 73.56 -39.27
C LEU A 633 -14.24 72.31 -40.11
N ALA A 634 -15.04 71.37 -39.59
CA ALA A 634 -15.42 70.16 -40.31
C ALA A 634 -16.35 70.44 -41.52
N THR A 635 -17.26 71.42 -41.42
CA THR A 635 -18.16 71.78 -42.53
C THR A 635 -17.48 72.62 -43.61
N GLN A 636 -16.50 73.47 -43.25
CA GLN A 636 -15.70 74.24 -44.22
C GLN A 636 -14.76 73.37 -45.07
N THR A 637 -14.39 72.18 -44.59
CA THR A 637 -13.49 71.26 -45.32
C THR A 637 -14.25 70.37 -46.35
N ARG A 638 -15.59 70.43 -46.38
CA ARG A 638 -16.44 69.67 -47.32
C ARG A 638 -16.89 70.47 -48.56
N HIS A 639 -16.47 71.73 -48.67
CA HIS A 639 -16.59 72.58 -49.86
C HIS A 639 -15.20 72.85 -50.44
#